data_AF-A0A953Z3K9-F1
#
_entry.id   AF-A0A953Z3K9-F1
#
_cell.length_a   1.000
_cell.length_b   1.000
_cell.length_c   1.000
_cell.angle_alpha   90.00
_cell.angle_beta   90.00
_cell.angle_gamma   90.00
#
_symmetry.space_group_name_H-M   'P 1'
#
loop_
_entity.id
_entity.type
_entity.pdbx_description
1 polymer ?
#
loop_
_entity_poly.entity_id
_entity_poly.type
_entity_poly.pdbx_seq_one_letter_code
_entity_poly.pdbx_strand_id
1 'polypeptide(L)'
;MTDLSRASSFARAVTTAVGALATIVLSGCSGGGSADSPPGTSGDFLVLRTEPANNGQLFLNESISIDFSNPVALDSADLNTVNFQVFDLNDNPLTEQPAGTFEVGTSPGDSNPGRRLVFAPRFPTNDTFDNGGFRPGRKYIVSLPAGQNVTTLNDASTGRKLERPASFIFSTADGTTPFELFRDTKPGGPRRAGFSVSGVSGGFAPLGLLGNAPVEIRLDFDQPLNPSTFNVPTNLDPDPSQRVGLDRGRMYLEYDNGATTGIWIPATVEIERNSLTGATVVMRPIGVMPNNATIRVIVQRTVEDMAGESNISDTAYNSTFATFRTQPAFEPQYDALVEQFVAGANTVDLDAPVLEPLAEVKSGRLRSTFAFDGQASTLDYEPSARETVLDTNFTQVAPVGSEPINVAGGVFRFRNVSIPAGKTVRGVGPNPMVWLVTGDFEVAGTLQVDGGDGARVDTLNSANFPSAGGVGVCGGGNGGKGSPFTARRSGRGEAGFGPGQRPGIGGRGGRYHCTGGGETGGGGGGGSFATEGDPEFNDGNNNYVQWRGTGGRSSNAGGAGGNPGDLAFTDSRDDNDFWGSGVNIHRGIRIQGELLAPQGGSGGGGGGDRSTSCAISGSFIGDEKGGGGGAGGGVLIIQALGKVIVRGTGTISANGGNGGGGEQAGSNNAGGGGGGGSGGMVVIMAAGGVEIVQHGGSYANDNNNFAISADGGIGLQGDFIGNQIDDKYAGYSPNNQIRASGGFGGMGIVQILVPPGEDDDGTGSFVDDNITFTNNGSPVGTNTKIELIAWRGWPDEEGVRRDDIGRSIATDLGIDDDGDIRPAPILLPLPFGPTSRAQSRWIDLGAVAREPGNSGPNVVNVAPPPQPDFEFDGLLTSGDDAGYVEWSGGVQSVPEVLAPVAFSDLRTDQVAAGQSAYRVRVTSGALGVQPNNRYAHYRAEFVDDNGNRLTDLRILAHERIAGGSDSYVYFEPTAVFPAAATRLRILAKFFALETDGQQGLGPLDAGRPRSNVRIGFAFHADPNASDPSERFPVTGFSANVNGPGGLLEQMSAVGKRAVLVKWDILFDQRFGQPSAPLVPSMPSQTLDYLVLPFRF
;
A
#
# COMPACT_ATOMS: atom_id res chain seq x y z
N MET A 1 -55.33 -10.50 32.60
CA MET A 1 -55.78 -11.88 32.29
C MET A 1 -54.66 -12.49 31.48
N THR A 2 -53.95 -13.56 31.82
CA THR A 2 -53.90 -14.55 32.92
C THR A 2 -52.66 -15.36 32.49
N ASP A 3 -51.52 -15.30 33.17
CA ASP A 3 -51.18 -16.00 34.42
C ASP A 3 -51.30 -17.54 34.29
N LEU A 4 -50.16 -18.23 34.41
CA LEU A 4 -50.05 -19.52 35.10
C LEU A 4 -48.57 -19.91 35.33
N SER A 5 -48.15 -19.63 36.55
CA SER A 5 -47.02 -20.19 37.31
C SER A 5 -47.05 -21.73 37.45
N ARG A 6 -45.89 -22.34 37.74
CA ARG A 6 -45.70 -23.11 39.00
C ARG A 6 -44.23 -23.40 39.33
N ALA A 7 -43.90 -23.06 40.57
CA ALA A 7 -42.68 -23.38 41.29
C ALA A 7 -42.77 -24.74 42.00
N SER A 8 -41.63 -25.33 42.36
CA SER A 8 -41.52 -26.20 43.54
C SER A 8 -40.15 -26.10 44.19
N SER A 9 -40.19 -25.59 45.42
CA SER A 9 -39.20 -25.59 46.50
C SER A 9 -38.70 -26.98 46.89
N PHE A 10 -37.44 -27.09 47.34
CA PHE A 10 -37.08 -28.04 48.41
C PHE A 10 -36.00 -27.47 49.33
N ALA A 11 -36.24 -27.67 50.63
CA ALA A 11 -35.61 -27.01 51.75
C ALA A 11 -34.31 -27.68 52.23
N ARG A 12 -33.45 -26.85 52.83
CA ARG A 12 -32.31 -27.22 53.69
C ARG A 12 -32.78 -28.02 54.92
N ALA A 13 -32.08 -29.10 55.22
CA ALA A 13 -32.03 -29.69 56.56
C ALA A 13 -30.57 -29.77 57.03
N VAL A 14 -30.35 -29.28 58.24
CA VAL A 14 -29.10 -29.22 58.99
C VAL A 14 -28.93 -30.53 59.75
N THR A 15 -27.76 -31.16 59.68
CA THR A 15 -27.32 -32.12 60.71
C THR A 15 -25.83 -32.00 60.97
N THR A 16 -25.53 -31.68 62.22
CA THR A 16 -24.23 -31.56 62.88
C THR A 16 -23.59 -32.93 63.10
N ALA A 17 -22.27 -33.07 62.91
CA ALA A 17 -21.50 -34.17 63.51
C ALA A 17 -20.07 -33.73 63.83
N VAL A 18 -19.74 -33.88 65.12
CA VAL A 18 -18.47 -33.61 65.80
C VAL A 18 -17.45 -34.72 65.44
N GLY A 19 -16.21 -34.35 65.12
CA GLY A 19 -15.10 -35.28 64.90
C GLY A 19 -13.94 -35.01 65.85
N ALA A 20 -13.66 -35.98 66.72
CA ALA A 20 -12.73 -35.92 67.84
C ALA A 20 -11.29 -36.38 67.50
N LEU A 21 -10.35 -35.96 68.35
CA LEU A 21 -8.98 -36.45 68.50
C LEU A 21 -8.88 -37.99 68.60
N ALA A 22 -7.82 -38.57 68.03
CA ALA A 22 -7.17 -39.77 68.59
C ALA A 22 -5.69 -39.91 68.15
N THR A 23 -4.79 -39.77 69.11
CA THR A 23 -3.39 -40.25 69.16
C THR A 23 -3.32 -41.78 69.30
N ILE A 24 -2.38 -42.46 68.59
CA ILE A 24 -1.77 -43.74 69.00
C ILE A 24 -0.27 -43.76 68.63
N VAL A 25 0.47 -44.48 69.49
CA VAL A 25 1.88 -44.55 69.88
C VAL A 25 2.83 -45.36 68.96
N LEU A 26 4.13 -45.04 69.11
CA LEU A 26 5.38 -45.61 68.60
C LEU A 26 5.71 -47.09 68.91
N SER A 27 6.49 -47.70 68.01
CA SER A 27 7.69 -48.56 68.25
C SER A 27 8.30 -48.89 66.86
N GLY A 28 9.57 -48.80 66.50
CA GLY A 28 10.84 -48.77 67.22
C GLY A 28 11.76 -49.87 66.65
N CYS A 29 12.78 -49.52 65.86
CA CYS A 29 14.03 -50.30 65.72
C CYS A 29 15.18 -49.35 65.35
N SER A 30 16.32 -49.59 65.98
CA SER A 30 17.39 -48.65 66.34
C SER A 30 18.65 -48.77 65.49
N GLY A 31 19.45 -47.70 65.48
CA GLY A 31 20.89 -47.66 65.19
C GLY A 31 21.22 -46.33 64.52
N GLY A 32 21.81 -45.31 65.15
CA GLY A 32 23.06 -45.31 65.89
C GLY A 32 24.08 -44.55 65.02
N GLY A 33 24.38 -43.30 65.37
CA GLY A 33 25.06 -42.34 64.50
C GLY A 33 26.56 -42.58 64.29
N SER A 34 27.06 -42.01 63.19
CA SER A 34 28.44 -41.58 62.99
C SER A 34 28.42 -40.39 62.04
N ALA A 35 29.13 -39.33 62.43
CA ALA A 35 29.46 -38.21 61.55
C ALA A 35 30.44 -38.71 60.49
N ASP A 36 30.05 -38.60 59.22
CA ASP A 36 30.97 -38.53 58.08
C ASP A 36 30.26 -37.76 56.95
N SER A 37 31.00 -36.82 56.39
CA SER A 37 30.85 -36.03 55.14
C SER A 37 29.57 -36.20 54.29
N PRO A 38 29.00 -35.12 53.73
CA PRO A 38 27.79 -35.20 52.91
C PRO A 38 28.02 -36.12 51.71
N PRO A 39 27.25 -37.21 51.55
CA PRO A 39 27.17 -37.88 50.27
C PRO A 39 26.46 -36.92 49.33
N GLY A 40 27.14 -36.48 48.27
CA GLY A 40 26.49 -35.79 47.17
C GLY A 40 25.37 -36.67 46.64
N THR A 41 24.12 -36.36 46.98
CA THR A 41 22.95 -36.90 46.31
C THR A 41 22.79 -36.15 45.01
N SER A 42 23.65 -36.54 44.07
CA SER A 42 23.56 -36.36 42.63
C SER A 42 22.26 -37.01 42.13
N GLY A 43 21.14 -36.29 42.22
CA GLY A 43 19.90 -36.67 41.55
C GLY A 43 19.96 -36.31 40.05
N ASP A 44 19.32 -37.12 39.21
CA ASP A 44 19.14 -36.82 37.78
C ASP A 44 18.37 -35.51 37.61
N PHE A 45 18.67 -34.73 36.56
CA PHE A 45 17.91 -33.53 36.21
C PHE A 45 16.65 -33.96 35.42
N LEU A 46 15.49 -33.83 36.07
CA LEU A 46 14.21 -34.38 35.62
C LEU A 46 13.11 -33.32 35.73
N VAL A 47 12.15 -33.35 34.81
CA VAL A 47 10.87 -32.64 34.96
C VAL A 47 10.02 -33.39 35.99
N LEU A 48 9.56 -32.67 37.02
CA LEU A 48 8.70 -33.20 38.07
C LEU A 48 7.23 -32.89 37.80
N ARG A 49 6.94 -31.68 37.32
CA ARG A 49 5.58 -31.17 37.16
C ARG A 49 5.53 -30.08 36.10
N THR A 50 4.40 -29.98 35.41
CA THR A 50 4.06 -28.86 34.53
C THR A 50 2.77 -28.21 34.99
N GLU A 51 2.69 -26.90 34.84
CA GLU A 51 1.48 -26.10 35.00
C GLU A 51 1.33 -25.28 33.70
N PRO A 52 0.26 -25.47 32.92
CA PRO A 52 -0.87 -26.35 33.16
C PRO A 52 -0.47 -27.83 33.14
N ALA A 53 -1.30 -28.68 33.76
CA ALA A 53 -1.17 -30.12 33.59
C ALA A 53 -1.41 -30.51 32.13
N ASN A 54 -0.95 -31.69 31.72
CA ASN A 54 -1.20 -32.20 30.37
C ASN A 54 -2.72 -32.24 30.05
N ASN A 55 -3.09 -31.69 28.89
CA ASN A 55 -4.46 -31.38 28.44
C ASN A 55 -5.18 -30.29 29.26
N GLY A 56 -4.45 -29.42 29.96
CA GLY A 56 -5.04 -28.28 30.66
C GLY A 56 -5.46 -27.15 29.72
N GLN A 57 -6.19 -26.18 30.28
CA GLN A 57 -6.60 -24.97 29.59
C GLN A 57 -5.94 -23.75 30.24
N LEU A 58 -5.52 -22.77 29.43
CA LEU A 58 -4.96 -21.50 29.89
C LEU A 58 -5.72 -20.30 29.32
N PHE A 59 -5.80 -19.25 30.12
CA PHE A 59 -6.06 -17.90 29.59
C PHE A 59 -4.81 -17.36 28.89
N LEU A 60 -4.99 -16.41 27.98
CA LEU A 60 -3.89 -15.93 27.12
C LEU A 60 -2.81 -15.16 27.89
N ASN A 61 -3.14 -14.64 29.07
CA ASN A 61 -2.21 -13.95 29.97
C ASN A 61 -1.57 -14.86 31.04
N GLU A 62 -1.90 -16.16 31.07
CA GLU A 62 -1.31 -17.09 32.03
C GLU A 62 0.05 -17.60 31.55
N SER A 63 0.98 -17.78 32.49
CA SER A 63 2.29 -18.36 32.20
C SER A 63 2.25 -19.88 32.24
N ILE A 64 3.15 -20.53 31.49
CA ILE A 64 3.45 -21.95 31.74
C ILE A 64 4.60 -22.06 32.74
N SER A 65 4.62 -23.12 33.51
CA SER A 65 5.65 -23.39 34.49
C SER A 65 6.05 -24.86 34.50
N ILE A 66 7.34 -25.11 34.66
CA ILE A 66 7.93 -26.45 34.66
C ILE A 66 8.82 -26.56 35.89
N ASP A 67 8.47 -27.46 36.80
CA ASP A 67 9.24 -27.74 38.01
C ASP A 67 10.23 -28.89 37.75
N PHE A 68 11.46 -28.72 38.24
CA PHE A 68 12.57 -29.65 38.05
C PHE A 68 13.08 -30.21 39.39
N SER A 69 13.79 -31.35 39.32
CA SER A 69 14.47 -31.96 40.46
C SER A 69 15.63 -31.12 41.02
N ASN A 70 16.30 -30.34 40.17
CA ASN A 70 17.42 -29.46 40.51
C ASN A 70 17.20 -28.04 39.93
N PRO A 71 17.94 -27.00 40.38
CA PRO A 71 17.82 -25.67 39.82
C PRO A 71 18.13 -25.62 38.30
N VAL A 72 17.33 -24.90 37.52
CA VAL A 72 17.49 -24.77 36.06
C VAL A 72 18.41 -23.59 35.70
N ALA A 73 19.28 -23.79 34.72
CA ALA A 73 20.14 -22.74 34.15
C ALA A 73 19.36 -21.91 33.14
N LEU A 74 19.07 -20.65 33.45
CA LEU A 74 18.22 -19.80 32.59
C LEU A 74 18.82 -19.54 31.20
N ASP A 75 20.15 -19.47 31.10
CA ASP A 75 20.88 -19.33 29.85
C ASP A 75 20.77 -20.56 28.93
N SER A 76 20.28 -21.69 29.44
CA SER A 76 19.94 -22.87 28.64
C SER A 76 18.49 -22.89 28.13
N ALA A 77 17.66 -21.94 28.55
CA ALA A 77 16.24 -21.88 28.19
C ALA A 77 15.99 -20.93 27.00
N ASP A 78 15.65 -21.50 25.85
CA ASP A 78 15.21 -20.77 24.65
C ASP A 78 14.16 -21.60 23.90
N LEU A 79 13.71 -21.11 22.73
CA LEU A 79 12.72 -21.81 21.91
C LEU A 79 13.28 -23.04 21.17
N ASN A 80 14.58 -23.33 21.29
CA ASN A 80 15.20 -24.57 20.80
C ASN A 80 15.21 -25.66 21.88
N THR A 81 15.30 -25.29 23.16
CA THR A 81 15.24 -26.21 24.31
C THR A 81 13.84 -26.37 24.89
N VAL A 82 12.93 -25.45 24.59
CA VAL A 82 11.49 -25.53 24.89
C VAL A 82 10.72 -25.31 23.59
N ASN A 83 10.42 -26.40 22.89
CA ASN A 83 9.81 -26.35 21.57
C ASN A 83 8.28 -26.32 21.67
N PHE A 84 7.63 -25.50 20.84
CA PHE A 84 6.17 -25.39 20.72
C PHE A 84 5.72 -25.81 19.33
N GLN A 85 4.78 -26.74 19.26
CA GLN A 85 4.01 -27.03 18.05
C GLN A 85 2.58 -26.52 18.25
N VAL A 86 2.07 -25.78 17.27
CA VAL A 86 0.78 -25.09 17.37
C VAL A 86 -0.22 -25.71 16.40
N PHE A 87 -1.46 -25.89 16.84
CA PHE A 87 -2.56 -26.42 16.07
C PHE A 87 -3.80 -25.53 16.24
N ASP A 88 -4.65 -25.50 15.21
CA ASP A 88 -6.02 -24.98 15.34
C ASP A 88 -6.90 -25.96 16.15
N LEU A 89 -8.15 -25.58 16.43
CA LEU A 89 -9.11 -26.44 17.14
C LEU A 89 -9.54 -27.69 16.35
N ASN A 90 -9.21 -27.76 15.05
CA ASN A 90 -9.48 -28.90 14.18
C ASN A 90 -8.25 -29.82 14.03
N ASP A 91 -7.23 -29.66 14.88
CA ASP A 91 -5.96 -30.39 14.87
C ASP A 91 -5.13 -30.20 13.58
N ASN A 92 -5.34 -29.12 12.82
CA ASN A 92 -4.45 -28.76 11.72
C ASN A 92 -3.20 -28.03 12.25
N PRO A 93 -1.99 -28.44 11.85
CA PRO A 93 -0.76 -27.77 12.28
C PRO A 93 -0.67 -26.36 11.67
N LEU A 94 -0.27 -25.40 12.51
CA LEU A 94 -0.06 -24.01 12.13
C LEU A 94 1.42 -23.65 12.21
N THR A 95 1.90 -22.82 11.29
CA THR A 95 3.26 -22.28 11.29
C THR A 95 3.37 -21.06 12.21
N GLU A 96 2.96 -21.22 13.46
CA GLU A 96 2.97 -20.18 14.49
C GLU A 96 4.00 -20.54 15.58
N GLN A 97 4.61 -19.54 16.21
CA GLN A 97 5.51 -19.74 17.35
C GLN A 97 5.17 -18.72 18.44
N PRO A 98 5.03 -19.14 19.71
CA PRO A 98 4.66 -18.23 20.78
C PRO A 98 5.79 -17.27 21.15
N ALA A 99 5.45 -15.99 21.29
CA ALA A 99 6.36 -14.97 21.79
C ALA A 99 6.27 -14.85 23.32
N GLY A 100 7.41 -14.81 24.01
CA GLY A 100 7.44 -14.68 25.47
C GLY A 100 8.86 -14.64 26.01
N THR A 101 8.97 -14.65 27.32
CA THR A 101 10.26 -14.61 28.04
C THR A 101 10.35 -15.75 29.03
N PHE A 102 11.55 -16.32 29.18
CA PHE A 102 11.84 -17.33 30.18
C PHE A 102 12.36 -16.67 31.46
N GLU A 103 11.88 -17.16 32.60
CA GLU A 103 12.27 -16.67 33.94
C GLU A 103 12.45 -17.84 34.90
N VAL A 104 13.24 -17.64 35.96
CA VAL A 104 13.40 -18.62 37.05
C VAL A 104 12.44 -18.28 38.18
N GLY A 105 11.51 -19.19 38.45
CA GLY A 105 10.52 -19.09 39.52
C GLY A 105 10.86 -19.91 40.77
N THR A 106 9.96 -19.86 41.75
CA THR A 106 10.02 -20.67 42.99
C THR A 106 9.09 -21.87 42.86
N SER A 107 9.63 -23.09 43.03
CA SER A 107 8.84 -24.32 42.97
C SER A 107 8.00 -24.48 44.25
N PRO A 108 6.80 -25.09 44.21
CA PRO A 108 6.00 -25.33 45.42
C PRO A 108 6.78 -26.09 46.49
N GLY A 109 6.88 -25.51 47.70
CA GLY A 109 7.64 -26.06 48.82
C GLY A 109 9.07 -25.53 48.96
N ASP A 110 9.57 -24.76 47.98
CA ASP A 110 10.86 -24.06 48.08
C ASP A 110 10.70 -22.68 48.72
N SER A 111 11.74 -22.23 49.42
CA SER A 111 11.84 -20.87 49.95
C SER A 111 12.58 -19.91 49.01
N ASN A 112 13.27 -20.42 47.99
CA ASN A 112 14.10 -19.65 47.07
C ASN A 112 13.79 -20.05 45.61
N PRO A 113 13.88 -19.12 44.65
CA PRO A 113 13.76 -19.43 43.23
C PRO A 113 14.91 -20.32 42.76
N GLY A 114 14.68 -21.15 41.75
CA GLY A 114 15.72 -21.98 41.15
C GLY A 114 15.20 -23.19 40.38
N ARG A 115 14.31 -23.98 40.99
CA ARG A 115 13.84 -25.25 40.42
C ARG A 115 12.64 -25.13 39.48
N ARG A 116 12.14 -23.92 39.21
CA ARG A 116 10.98 -23.70 38.34
C ARG A 116 11.39 -22.82 37.16
N LEU A 117 11.16 -23.30 35.94
CA LEU A 117 11.22 -22.47 34.74
C LEU A 117 9.81 -21.94 34.45
N VAL A 118 9.69 -20.65 34.21
CA VAL A 118 8.44 -19.99 33.82
C VAL A 118 8.62 -19.44 32.42
N PHE A 119 7.62 -19.64 31.56
CA PHE A 119 7.51 -18.90 30.30
C PHE A 119 6.32 -17.96 30.41
N ALA A 120 6.61 -16.67 30.47
CA ALA A 120 5.64 -15.60 30.51
C ALA A 120 5.31 -15.17 29.07
N PRO A 121 4.08 -15.37 28.59
CA PRO A 121 3.71 -14.98 27.24
C PRO A 121 3.70 -13.45 27.13
N ARG A 122 4.09 -12.95 25.95
CA ARG A 122 3.88 -11.53 25.62
C ARG A 122 2.37 -11.27 25.49
N PHE A 123 1.86 -10.22 26.12
CA PHE A 123 0.44 -9.88 25.98
C PHE A 123 0.14 -9.32 24.57
N PRO A 124 -1.08 -9.55 24.04
CA PRO A 124 -1.47 -8.98 22.77
C PRO A 124 -1.49 -7.45 22.81
N THR A 125 -1.39 -6.85 21.63
CA THR A 125 -1.32 -5.40 21.40
C THR A 125 -2.30 -4.91 20.34
N ASN A 126 -3.19 -5.78 19.83
CA ASN A 126 -4.20 -5.47 18.82
C ASN A 126 -5.61 -5.85 19.26
N ASP A 127 -6.62 -5.32 18.55
CA ASP A 127 -8.05 -5.50 18.86
C ASP A 127 -8.53 -6.97 18.73
N THR A 128 -7.86 -7.80 17.94
CA THR A 128 -8.22 -9.22 17.72
C THR A 128 -7.50 -10.18 18.67
N PHE A 129 -6.57 -9.69 19.49
CA PHE A 129 -5.75 -10.47 20.43
C PHE A 129 -4.89 -11.58 19.80
N ASP A 130 -4.69 -11.58 18.48
CA ASP A 130 -4.00 -12.66 17.75
C ASP A 130 -2.47 -12.49 17.65
N ASN A 131 -1.94 -11.34 18.09
CA ASN A 131 -0.50 -11.04 18.05
C ASN A 131 0.23 -11.26 19.39
N GLY A 132 -0.47 -11.82 20.38
CA GLY A 132 0.08 -12.21 21.67
C GLY A 132 0.96 -13.47 21.59
N GLY A 133 1.60 -13.79 22.72
CA GLY A 133 2.39 -15.01 22.89
C GLY A 133 1.54 -16.26 22.74
N PHE A 134 0.39 -16.27 23.42
CA PHE A 134 -0.66 -17.27 23.20
C PHE A 134 -1.81 -16.62 22.42
N ARG A 135 -2.38 -17.38 21.47
CA ARG A 135 -3.47 -16.93 20.61
C ARG A 135 -4.78 -17.62 20.97
N PRO A 136 -5.95 -16.98 20.78
CA PRO A 136 -7.25 -17.60 21.02
C PRO A 136 -7.43 -18.92 20.26
N GLY A 137 -8.10 -19.89 20.88
CA GLY A 137 -8.53 -21.12 20.22
C GLY A 137 -7.38 -21.93 19.62
N ARG A 138 -6.25 -22.02 20.32
CA ARG A 138 -5.09 -22.82 19.91
C ARG A 138 -4.84 -23.99 20.83
N LYS A 139 -4.30 -25.06 20.26
CA LYS A 139 -3.72 -26.19 20.97
C LYS A 139 -2.20 -26.18 20.80
N TYR A 140 -1.48 -26.19 21.92
CA TYR A 140 -0.03 -26.16 21.97
C TYR A 140 0.52 -27.49 22.48
N ILE A 141 1.50 -28.04 21.79
CA ILE A 141 2.32 -29.15 22.28
C ILE A 141 3.69 -28.60 22.64
N VAL A 142 4.03 -28.64 23.93
CA VAL A 142 5.34 -28.24 24.43
C VAL A 142 6.21 -29.48 24.54
N SER A 143 7.41 -29.44 23.96
CA SER A 143 8.38 -30.53 23.98
C SER A 143 9.72 -30.05 24.51
N LEU A 144 10.21 -30.78 25.52
CA LEU A 144 11.50 -30.60 26.17
C LEU A 144 12.40 -31.76 25.73
N PRO A 145 13.27 -31.58 24.72
CA PRO A 145 14.19 -32.62 24.30
C PRO A 145 15.20 -32.95 25.40
N ALA A 146 15.70 -34.18 25.42
CA ALA A 146 16.68 -34.67 26.40
C ALA A 146 17.74 -35.53 25.71
N GLY A 147 18.95 -35.56 26.29
CA GLY A 147 20.05 -36.40 25.82
C GLY A 147 21.37 -35.67 25.60
N GLN A 148 22.46 -36.43 25.59
CA GLN A 148 23.84 -35.90 25.62
C GLN A 148 24.24 -35.10 24.37
N ASN A 149 23.63 -35.36 23.22
CA ASN A 149 23.95 -34.71 21.92
C ASN A 149 22.80 -33.84 21.38
N VAL A 150 21.84 -33.47 22.22
CA VAL A 150 20.72 -32.59 21.85
C VAL A 150 20.87 -31.28 22.61
N THR A 151 20.45 -30.16 22.00
CA THR A 151 20.29 -28.87 22.67
C THR A 151 19.13 -29.02 23.66
N THR A 152 19.41 -28.91 24.96
CA THR A 152 18.46 -29.20 26.04
C THR A 152 18.72 -28.29 27.24
N LEU A 153 17.77 -28.27 28.17
CA LEU A 153 17.90 -27.55 29.43
C LEU A 153 18.98 -28.19 30.32
N ASN A 154 19.69 -27.34 31.06
CA ASN A 154 20.77 -27.73 31.95
C ASN A 154 20.44 -27.40 33.41
N ASP A 155 20.98 -28.20 34.33
CA ASP A 155 21.06 -27.90 35.76
C ASP A 155 22.06 -26.76 35.99
N ALA A 156 21.64 -25.69 36.67
CA ALA A 156 22.45 -24.51 36.98
C ALA A 156 23.66 -24.82 37.88
N SER A 157 23.56 -25.85 38.72
CA SER A 157 24.57 -26.17 39.73
C SER A 157 25.67 -27.10 39.20
N THR A 158 25.33 -27.98 38.26
CA THR A 158 26.26 -29.02 37.77
C THR A 158 26.45 -29.02 36.25
N GLY A 159 25.68 -28.24 35.50
CA GLY A 159 25.67 -28.23 34.03
C GLY A 159 25.10 -29.49 33.38
N ARG A 160 24.45 -30.36 34.17
CA ARG A 160 23.89 -31.62 33.67
C ARG A 160 22.67 -31.37 32.79
N LYS A 161 22.64 -32.07 31.66
CA LYS A 161 21.53 -32.06 30.70
C LYS A 161 20.29 -32.74 31.25
N LEU A 162 19.12 -32.38 30.74
CA LEU A 162 17.86 -33.07 31.03
C LEU A 162 17.97 -34.56 30.67
N GLU A 163 17.67 -35.42 31.63
CA GLU A 163 17.92 -36.87 31.51
C GLU A 163 16.83 -37.58 30.69
N ARG A 164 15.57 -37.11 30.77
CA ARG A 164 14.42 -37.72 30.08
C ARG A 164 13.62 -36.66 29.34
N PRO A 165 13.20 -36.92 28.09
CA PRO A 165 12.39 -35.97 27.36
C PRO A 165 11.03 -35.87 28.02
N ALA A 166 10.43 -34.68 27.99
CA ALA A 166 9.11 -34.44 28.52
C ALA A 166 8.29 -33.66 27.50
N SER A 167 7.00 -33.99 27.41
CA SER A 167 6.06 -33.22 26.61
C SER A 167 4.72 -33.11 27.32
N PHE A 168 4.02 -32.02 27.06
CA PHE A 168 2.67 -31.81 27.54
C PHE A 168 1.90 -30.93 26.55
N ILE A 169 0.59 -31.09 26.57
CA ILE A 169 -0.34 -30.41 25.69
C ILE A 169 -1.18 -29.46 26.55
N PHE A 170 -1.51 -28.30 26.02
CA PHE A 170 -2.57 -27.46 26.58
C PHE A 170 -3.34 -26.75 25.48
N SER A 171 -4.55 -26.35 25.81
CA SER A 171 -5.38 -25.49 24.96
C SER A 171 -5.49 -24.10 25.58
N THR A 172 -5.65 -23.10 24.73
CA THR A 172 -5.92 -21.73 25.17
C THR A 172 -7.43 -21.47 25.17
N ALA A 173 -7.85 -20.47 25.93
CA ALA A 173 -9.22 -19.96 25.88
C ALA A 173 -9.62 -19.62 24.43
N ASP A 174 -10.87 -19.92 24.10
CA ASP A 174 -11.53 -19.57 22.85
C ASP A 174 -12.68 -18.63 23.19
N GLY A 175 -12.87 -17.59 22.40
CA GLY A 175 -13.78 -16.50 22.71
C GLY A 175 -13.50 -15.24 21.89
N THR A 176 -14.38 -14.27 22.03
CA THR A 176 -14.30 -12.98 21.32
C THR A 176 -14.28 -11.79 22.26
N THR A 177 -14.42 -12.02 23.56
CA THR A 177 -14.47 -10.97 24.57
C THR A 177 -13.32 -11.09 25.58
N PRO A 178 -12.85 -9.97 26.18
CA PRO A 178 -11.73 -9.99 27.13
C PRO A 178 -11.92 -10.95 28.31
N PHE A 179 -13.12 -11.01 28.92
CA PHE A 179 -13.37 -11.86 30.09
C PHE A 179 -13.35 -13.37 29.78
N GLU A 180 -13.57 -13.75 28.52
CA GLU A 180 -13.46 -15.13 28.06
C GLU A 180 -11.99 -15.53 27.84
N LEU A 181 -11.16 -14.57 27.40
CA LEU A 181 -9.80 -14.81 26.92
C LEU A 181 -8.72 -14.58 27.99
N PHE A 182 -8.97 -13.74 28.98
CA PHE A 182 -7.98 -13.34 29.97
C PHE A 182 -8.46 -13.59 31.40
N ARG A 183 -7.52 -14.01 32.25
CA ARG A 183 -7.75 -14.11 33.69
C ARG A 183 -7.62 -12.72 34.31
N ASP A 184 -8.62 -12.32 35.09
CA ASP A 184 -8.47 -11.19 35.98
C ASP A 184 -7.51 -11.52 37.13
N THR A 185 -6.51 -10.65 37.31
CA THR A 185 -5.48 -10.75 38.35
C THR A 185 -5.81 -9.91 39.57
N LYS A 186 -6.68 -8.90 39.42
CA LYS A 186 -7.01 -7.94 40.46
C LYS A 186 -8.43 -7.38 40.23
N PRO A 187 -9.36 -7.65 41.17
CA PRO A 187 -10.75 -7.19 41.02
C PRO A 187 -10.89 -5.67 40.92
N GLY A 188 -11.80 -5.24 40.05
CA GLY A 188 -12.09 -3.84 39.74
C GLY A 188 -11.18 -3.29 38.64
N GLY A 189 -11.58 -2.17 38.02
CA GLY A 189 -10.81 -1.60 36.91
C GLY A 189 -9.45 -0.99 37.29
N PRO A 190 -8.61 -0.65 36.27
CA PRO A 190 -7.23 -0.19 36.45
C PRO A 190 -7.10 1.02 37.38
N ARG A 191 -6.09 1.03 38.25
CA ARG A 191 -5.81 2.17 39.14
C ARG A 191 -4.43 2.76 38.87
N ARG A 192 -4.31 4.04 39.23
CA ARG A 192 -3.06 4.79 39.14
C ARG A 192 -2.01 4.19 40.08
N ALA A 193 -0.88 3.78 39.52
CA ALA A 193 0.34 3.38 40.24
C ALA A 193 1.43 4.46 40.21
N GLY A 194 1.51 5.23 39.12
CA GLY A 194 2.61 6.17 38.89
C GLY A 194 2.32 7.17 37.78
N PHE A 195 3.10 8.25 37.76
CA PHE A 195 3.00 9.30 36.75
C PHE A 195 4.35 10.00 36.59
N SER A 196 4.80 10.20 35.36
CA SER A 196 5.97 11.02 35.06
C SER A 196 5.87 11.74 33.72
N VAL A 197 6.57 12.86 33.60
CA VAL A 197 6.69 13.65 32.36
C VAL A 197 8.17 13.84 32.07
N SER A 198 8.60 13.60 30.83
CA SER A 198 9.99 13.77 30.44
C SER A 198 10.41 15.25 30.40
N GLY A 199 11.71 15.51 30.63
CA GLY A 199 12.30 16.84 30.44
C GLY A 199 11.86 17.92 31.44
N VAL A 200 11.17 17.56 32.53
CA VAL A 200 10.71 18.53 33.54
C VAL A 200 11.90 19.23 34.20
N SER A 201 11.93 20.56 34.13
CA SER A 201 12.95 21.41 34.76
C SER A 201 12.29 22.54 35.54
N GLY A 202 12.74 22.80 36.76
CA GLY A 202 12.15 23.82 37.64
C GLY A 202 10.66 23.60 37.97
N GLY A 203 10.15 22.37 37.81
CA GLY A 203 8.74 22.03 37.99
C GLY A 203 7.85 22.24 36.76
N PHE A 204 8.43 22.59 35.61
CA PHE A 204 7.70 22.82 34.36
C PHE A 204 8.10 21.82 33.28
N ALA A 205 7.10 21.28 32.59
CA ALA A 205 7.29 20.46 31.39
C ALA A 205 7.69 21.35 30.19
N PRO A 206 8.59 20.88 29.31
CA PRO A 206 8.92 21.59 28.09
C PRO A 206 7.70 21.71 27.18
N LEU A 207 7.70 22.66 26.23
CA LEU A 207 6.57 22.89 25.32
C LEU A 207 6.41 21.82 24.23
N GLY A 208 7.36 20.88 24.08
CA GLY A 208 7.30 19.89 23.00
C GLY A 208 7.44 20.50 21.61
N LEU A 209 8.51 21.28 21.43
CA LEU A 209 8.88 21.86 20.13
C LEU A 209 9.10 20.74 19.08
N LEU A 210 8.59 20.94 17.86
CA LEU A 210 8.55 19.96 16.77
C LEU A 210 9.94 19.46 16.36
N GLY A 211 10.95 20.33 16.40
CA GLY A 211 12.32 19.98 16.03
C GLY A 211 13.13 19.25 17.12
N ASN A 212 12.54 19.04 18.31
CA ASN A 212 13.21 18.50 19.50
C ASN A 212 12.76 17.07 19.85
N ALA A 213 13.38 16.46 20.87
CA ALA A 213 12.89 15.19 21.41
C ALA A 213 11.45 15.34 21.93
N PRO A 214 10.54 14.38 21.63
CA PRO A 214 9.14 14.48 22.02
C PRO A 214 8.97 14.45 23.54
N VAL A 215 7.95 15.15 24.02
CA VAL A 215 7.54 15.06 25.43
C VAL A 215 6.80 13.75 25.64
N GLU A 216 7.25 12.97 26.60
CA GLU A 216 6.66 11.69 26.94
C GLU A 216 5.97 11.78 28.29
N ILE A 217 4.69 11.47 28.32
CA ILE A 217 3.85 11.43 29.50
C ILE A 217 3.57 9.97 29.81
N ARG A 218 4.16 9.46 30.88
CA ARG A 218 4.02 8.05 31.30
C ARG A 218 2.96 7.92 32.38
N LEU A 219 2.01 7.02 32.14
CA LEU A 219 0.97 6.62 33.07
C LEU A 219 1.24 5.18 33.49
N ASP A 220 1.51 4.96 34.77
CA ASP A 220 1.66 3.60 35.30
C ASP A 220 0.36 3.16 35.94
N PHE A 221 -0.08 1.96 35.58
CA PHE A 221 -1.24 1.26 36.11
C PHE A 221 -0.79 0.04 36.92
N ASP A 222 -1.55 -0.29 37.95
CA ASP A 222 -1.28 -1.42 38.85
C ASP A 222 -1.79 -2.78 38.35
N GLN A 223 -2.38 -2.81 37.16
CA GLN A 223 -2.83 -4.02 36.47
C GLN A 223 -2.71 -3.86 34.94
N PRO A 224 -2.68 -4.96 34.17
CA PRO A 224 -2.59 -4.90 32.72
C PRO A 224 -3.85 -4.30 32.08
N LEU A 225 -3.67 -3.60 30.96
CA LEU A 225 -4.76 -2.95 30.22
C LEU A 225 -5.20 -3.79 29.03
N ASN A 226 -6.50 -3.75 28.72
CA ASN A 226 -7.01 -4.23 27.44
C ASN A 226 -6.40 -3.36 26.32
N PRO A 227 -5.66 -3.94 25.37
CA PRO A 227 -4.96 -3.19 24.31
C PRO A 227 -5.89 -2.62 23.25
N SER A 228 -7.21 -2.83 23.34
CA SER A 228 -8.14 -2.36 22.33
C SER A 228 -8.00 -0.85 22.09
N THR A 229 -8.08 -0.45 20.82
CA THR A 229 -7.94 0.93 20.36
C THR A 229 -8.99 1.88 20.97
N PHE A 230 -10.18 1.36 21.31
CA PHE A 230 -11.19 2.13 22.05
C PHE A 230 -10.83 2.33 23.53
N ASN A 231 -10.03 1.43 24.10
CA ASN A 231 -9.61 1.48 25.49
C ASN A 231 -8.34 2.34 25.65
N VAL A 232 -7.31 2.01 24.86
CA VAL A 232 -6.07 2.76 24.74
C VAL A 232 -5.98 3.25 23.28
N PRO A 233 -6.04 4.56 23.00
CA PRO A 233 -6.16 5.10 21.63
C PRO A 233 -4.83 5.03 20.85
N THR A 234 -4.36 3.82 20.55
CA THR A 234 -3.09 3.57 19.87
C THR A 234 -3.12 3.88 18.36
N ASN A 235 -4.32 4.04 17.79
CA ASN A 235 -4.53 4.25 16.36
C ASN A 235 -4.98 5.68 16.00
N LEU A 236 -4.67 6.66 16.85
CA LEU A 236 -4.94 8.06 16.50
C LEU A 236 -4.12 8.46 15.26
N ASP A 237 -4.79 8.85 14.18
CA ASP A 237 -4.11 9.34 12.98
C ASP A 237 -3.43 10.70 13.29
N PRO A 238 -2.13 10.87 13.03
CA PRO A 238 -1.49 12.17 13.18
C PRO A 238 -2.05 13.25 12.22
N ASP A 239 -2.70 12.86 11.12
CA ASP A 239 -3.34 13.79 10.18
C ASP A 239 -4.64 14.40 10.77
N PRO A 240 -4.70 15.72 10.99
CA PRO A 240 -5.90 16.41 11.48
C PRO A 240 -7.15 16.24 10.62
N SER A 241 -7.01 16.01 9.31
CA SER A 241 -8.16 15.81 8.40
C SER A 241 -8.86 14.46 8.59
N GLN A 242 -8.17 13.48 9.17
CA GLN A 242 -8.73 12.17 9.48
C GLN A 242 -9.19 12.07 10.94
N ARG A 243 -8.77 13.02 11.79
CA ARG A 243 -9.14 13.04 13.21
C ARG A 243 -10.53 13.64 13.43
N VAL A 244 -11.36 12.92 14.17
CA VAL A 244 -12.59 13.41 14.78
C VAL A 244 -12.49 13.37 16.30
N GLY A 245 -13.30 14.16 16.99
CA GLY A 245 -13.26 14.24 18.46
C GLY A 245 -13.56 12.93 19.20
N LEU A 246 -14.08 11.91 18.50
CA LEU A 246 -14.27 10.55 19.04
C LEU A 246 -12.95 9.78 19.17
N ASP A 247 -11.93 10.14 18.40
CA ASP A 247 -10.66 9.40 18.33
C ASP A 247 -9.77 9.58 19.56
N ARG A 248 -10.10 10.54 20.43
CA ARG A 248 -9.39 10.76 21.70
C ARG A 248 -9.46 9.57 22.67
N GLY A 249 -10.37 8.61 22.43
CA GLY A 249 -10.55 7.42 23.26
C GLY A 249 -10.91 7.69 24.71
N ARG A 250 -10.57 6.75 25.61
CA ARG A 250 -10.84 6.82 27.05
C ARG A 250 -9.72 7.49 27.86
N MET A 251 -8.58 7.77 27.23
CA MET A 251 -7.41 8.38 27.85
C MET A 251 -6.84 9.50 26.98
N TYR A 252 -6.81 10.73 27.47
CA TYR A 252 -6.43 11.89 26.65
C TYR A 252 -5.89 13.05 27.50
N LEU A 253 -5.33 14.06 26.83
CA LEU A 253 -4.82 15.29 27.42
C LEU A 253 -5.79 16.44 27.18
N GLU A 254 -5.97 17.32 28.15
CA GLU A 254 -6.76 18.54 27.96
C GLU A 254 -6.20 19.73 28.75
N TYR A 255 -6.59 20.94 28.35
CA TYR A 255 -6.29 22.17 29.06
C TYR A 255 -7.44 23.18 28.95
N ASP A 256 -7.36 24.24 29.75
CA ASP A 256 -8.28 25.39 29.68
C ASP A 256 -7.50 26.63 29.22
N ASN A 257 -8.08 27.44 28.33
CA ASN A 257 -7.44 28.66 27.80
C ASN A 257 -8.09 29.97 28.30
N GLY A 258 -8.83 29.88 29.42
CA GLY A 258 -9.59 30.99 30.00
C GLY A 258 -10.92 31.31 29.30
N ALA A 259 -11.06 31.02 28.00
CA ALA A 259 -12.30 31.21 27.24
C ALA A 259 -13.10 29.90 27.06
N THR A 260 -12.38 28.79 26.89
CA THR A 260 -12.92 27.45 26.66
C THR A 260 -12.23 26.47 27.61
N THR A 261 -13.01 25.58 28.20
CA THR A 261 -12.54 24.53 29.11
C THR A 261 -12.50 23.17 28.43
N GLY A 262 -11.54 22.32 28.79
CA GLY A 262 -11.45 20.95 28.31
C GLY A 262 -11.06 20.85 26.83
N ILE A 263 -10.19 21.74 26.36
CA ILE A 263 -9.66 21.70 25.00
C ILE A 263 -8.74 20.48 24.91
N TRP A 264 -9.07 19.56 24.01
CA TRP A 264 -8.28 18.36 23.77
C TRP A 264 -6.92 18.70 23.16
N ILE A 265 -5.86 18.09 23.71
CA ILE A 265 -4.53 18.09 23.11
C ILE A 265 -4.33 16.68 22.52
N PRO A 266 -4.27 16.56 21.18
CA PRO A 266 -4.03 15.28 20.54
C PRO A 266 -2.67 14.70 20.94
N ALA A 267 -2.58 13.39 21.08
CA ALA A 267 -1.35 12.70 21.44
C ALA A 267 -1.33 11.30 20.82
N THR A 268 -0.18 10.87 20.28
CA THR A 268 0.01 9.45 19.96
C THR A 268 0.17 8.66 21.25
N VAL A 269 -0.40 7.46 21.30
CA VAL A 269 -0.44 6.64 22.51
C VAL A 269 0.12 5.26 22.22
N GLU A 270 0.95 4.77 23.13
CA GLU A 270 1.61 3.47 23.04
C GLU A 270 1.56 2.76 24.40
N ILE A 271 1.40 1.44 24.39
CA ILE A 271 1.58 0.61 25.59
C ILE A 271 3.04 0.14 25.62
N GLU A 272 3.90 0.88 26.34
CA GLU A 272 5.35 0.59 26.49
C GLU A 272 5.58 -0.72 27.25
N ARG A 273 4.74 -1.00 28.25
CA ARG A 273 4.77 -2.26 29.02
C ARG A 273 3.35 -2.71 29.31
N ASN A 274 3.07 -4.00 29.11
CA ASN A 274 1.84 -4.63 29.58
C ASN A 274 2.18 -6.00 30.17
N SER A 275 1.88 -6.21 31.45
CA SER A 275 2.28 -7.42 32.18
C SER A 275 1.30 -7.74 33.30
N LEU A 276 1.40 -8.94 33.87
CA LEU A 276 0.61 -9.34 35.05
C LEU A 276 0.75 -8.38 36.25
N THR A 277 1.85 -7.64 36.34
CA THR A 277 2.13 -6.73 37.46
C THR A 277 1.68 -5.28 37.24
N GLY A 278 1.20 -4.97 36.03
CA GLY A 278 0.83 -3.61 35.65
C GLY A 278 1.15 -3.27 34.21
N ALA A 279 0.74 -2.08 33.81
CA ALA A 279 0.97 -1.51 32.49
C ALA A 279 1.60 -0.11 32.60
N THR A 280 2.37 0.27 31.57
CA THR A 280 2.86 1.63 31.37
C THR A 280 2.40 2.10 30.00
N VAL A 281 1.61 3.16 29.99
CA VAL A 281 1.17 3.84 28.76
C VAL A 281 1.99 5.11 28.58
N VAL A 282 2.49 5.33 27.38
CA VAL A 282 3.20 6.55 26.98
C VAL A 282 2.27 7.35 26.08
N MET A 283 2.03 8.62 26.42
CA MET A 283 1.39 9.60 25.55
C MET A 283 2.43 10.60 25.06
N ARG A 284 2.42 10.90 23.76
CA ARG A 284 3.29 11.90 23.13
C ARG A 284 2.41 12.96 22.47
N PRO A 285 2.29 14.18 23.04
CA PRO A 285 1.51 15.25 22.44
C PRO A 285 1.92 15.50 20.99
N ILE A 286 0.93 15.72 20.13
CA ILE A 286 1.14 16.12 18.73
C ILE A 286 1.21 17.65 18.69
N GLY A 287 2.27 18.17 18.07
CA GLY A 287 2.50 19.60 17.98
C GLY A 287 2.99 20.24 19.29
N VAL A 288 3.13 21.56 19.25
CA VAL A 288 3.58 22.36 20.39
C VAL A 288 2.46 22.47 21.43
N MET A 289 2.79 22.20 22.69
CA MET A 289 1.89 22.32 23.83
C MET A 289 1.64 23.80 24.21
N PRO A 290 0.47 24.10 24.80
CA PRO A 290 0.15 25.46 25.20
C PRO A 290 1.11 25.97 26.28
N ASN A 291 1.53 27.21 26.15
CA ASN A 291 2.48 27.88 27.04
C ASN A 291 1.84 28.23 28.40
N ASN A 292 2.60 28.08 29.49
CA ASN A 292 2.18 28.43 30.85
C ASN A 292 0.82 27.82 31.27
N ALA A 293 0.45 26.68 30.68
CA ALA A 293 -0.84 26.05 30.84
C ALA A 293 -0.78 24.93 31.87
N THR A 294 -1.89 24.70 32.55
CA THR A 294 -2.09 23.51 33.37
C THR A 294 -2.74 22.44 32.51
N ILE A 295 -2.00 21.36 32.24
CA ILE A 295 -2.49 20.22 31.47
C ILE A 295 -3.07 19.20 32.44
N ARG A 296 -4.27 18.71 32.12
CA ARG A 296 -4.92 17.59 32.81
C ARG A 296 -4.75 16.34 31.96
N VAL A 297 -4.30 15.26 32.60
CA VAL A 297 -4.26 13.92 32.01
C VAL A 297 -5.54 13.22 32.45
N ILE A 298 -6.42 12.94 31.50
CA ILE A 298 -7.73 12.35 31.75
C ILE A 298 -7.68 10.86 31.45
N VAL A 299 -8.11 10.04 32.42
CA VAL A 299 -8.33 8.60 32.27
C VAL A 299 -9.76 8.34 32.72
N GLN A 300 -10.65 8.06 31.77
CA GLN A 300 -12.06 7.84 32.06
C GLN A 300 -12.25 6.60 32.95
N ARG A 301 -13.29 6.62 33.79
CA ARG A 301 -13.65 5.46 34.63
C ARG A 301 -14.03 4.21 33.85
N THR A 302 -14.29 4.36 32.56
CA THR A 302 -14.60 3.29 31.62
C THR A 302 -13.34 2.56 31.14
N VAL A 303 -12.11 3.03 31.42
CA VAL A 303 -10.91 2.28 31.04
C VAL A 303 -10.97 0.88 31.64
N GLU A 304 -10.70 -0.11 30.80
CA GLU A 304 -10.77 -1.54 31.08
C GLU A 304 -9.39 -2.12 31.30
N ASP A 305 -9.31 -3.06 32.23
CA ASP A 305 -8.17 -3.96 32.32
C ASP A 305 -8.22 -5.06 31.27
N MET A 306 -7.20 -5.92 31.25
CA MET A 306 -7.09 -7.02 30.30
C MET A 306 -8.28 -8.00 30.34
N ALA A 307 -9.00 -8.11 31.46
CA ALA A 307 -10.17 -8.99 31.58
C ALA A 307 -11.50 -8.28 31.27
N GLY A 308 -11.47 -6.97 30.98
CA GLY A 308 -12.64 -6.17 30.65
C GLY A 308 -13.33 -5.51 31.86
N GLU A 309 -12.74 -5.53 33.04
CA GLU A 309 -13.29 -4.82 34.20
C GLU A 309 -12.90 -3.32 34.19
N SER A 310 -13.82 -2.46 34.63
CA SER A 310 -13.64 -1.00 34.65
C SER A 310 -14.03 -0.39 36.01
N ASN A 311 -13.80 0.91 36.17
CA ASN A 311 -14.11 1.65 37.40
C ASN A 311 -15.51 2.31 37.39
N ILE A 312 -16.42 1.89 36.51
CA ILE A 312 -17.77 2.49 36.39
C ILE A 312 -18.56 2.44 37.72
N SER A 313 -18.36 1.39 38.50
CA SER A 313 -19.02 1.18 39.81
C SER A 313 -18.44 2.05 40.94
N ASP A 314 -17.27 2.67 40.74
CA ASP A 314 -16.63 3.53 41.73
C ASP A 314 -17.11 4.99 41.58
N THR A 315 -18.05 5.36 42.44
CA THR A 315 -18.58 6.74 42.49
C THR A 315 -17.56 7.80 42.95
N ALA A 316 -16.44 7.39 43.55
CA ALA A 316 -15.36 8.28 43.99
C ALA A 316 -14.19 8.33 42.99
N TYR A 317 -14.32 7.68 41.83
CA TYR A 317 -13.27 7.66 40.81
C TYR A 317 -12.98 9.07 40.28
N ASN A 318 -11.72 9.49 40.36
CA ASN A 318 -11.25 10.74 39.80
C ASN A 318 -10.71 10.51 38.39
N SER A 319 -11.36 11.09 37.37
CA SER A 319 -10.92 10.99 35.99
C SER A 319 -9.66 11.79 35.69
N THR A 320 -9.30 12.77 36.52
CA THR A 320 -8.01 13.47 36.42
C THR A 320 -6.94 12.59 37.02
N PHE A 321 -6.23 11.85 36.17
CA PHE A 321 -5.15 10.95 36.56
C PHE A 321 -3.97 11.71 37.15
N ALA A 322 -3.57 12.81 36.50
CA ALA A 322 -2.52 13.70 36.94
C ALA A 322 -2.68 15.10 36.33
N THR A 323 -1.93 16.06 36.87
CA THR A 323 -1.78 17.40 36.26
C THR A 323 -0.31 17.79 36.24
N PHE A 324 0.06 18.58 35.24
CA PHE A 324 1.39 19.19 35.15
C PHE A 324 1.29 20.57 34.50
N ARG A 325 2.33 21.39 34.67
CA ARG A 325 2.37 22.75 34.11
C ARG A 325 3.44 22.84 33.04
N THR A 326 3.13 23.47 31.92
CA THR A 326 4.09 23.75 30.86
C THR A 326 4.92 25.00 31.18
N GLN A 327 6.10 25.09 30.58
CA GLN A 327 7.03 26.20 30.78
C GLN A 327 6.37 27.57 30.50
N PRO A 328 6.63 28.59 31.35
CA PRO A 328 6.22 29.96 31.10
C PRO A 328 7.22 30.66 30.14
N ALA A 329 6.92 30.62 28.85
CA ALA A 329 7.76 31.12 27.78
C ALA A 329 7.19 32.42 27.19
N PHE A 330 7.30 33.54 27.91
CA PHE A 330 6.65 34.81 27.51
C PHE A 330 7.39 35.57 26.40
N GLU A 331 8.66 35.25 26.19
CA GLU A 331 9.49 35.76 25.10
C GLU A 331 9.21 35.00 23.79
N PRO A 332 9.49 35.58 22.62
CA PRO A 332 9.37 34.88 21.34
C PRO A 332 10.09 33.54 21.38
N GLN A 333 9.40 32.49 20.96
CA GLN A 333 9.96 31.16 20.85
C GLN A 333 10.18 30.82 19.38
N TYR A 334 11.17 29.97 19.11
CA TYR A 334 11.59 29.59 17.77
C TYR A 334 11.64 28.08 17.68
N ASP A 335 11.12 27.55 16.58
CA ASP A 335 11.03 26.12 16.31
C ASP A 335 11.03 25.90 14.80
N ALA A 336 11.04 24.65 14.37
CA ALA A 336 10.87 24.30 12.97
C ALA A 336 10.18 22.95 12.81
N LEU A 337 9.38 22.84 11.75
CA LEU A 337 9.01 21.55 11.21
C LEU A 337 10.24 20.98 10.49
N VAL A 338 10.64 19.75 10.81
CA VAL A 338 11.82 19.09 10.22
C VAL A 338 11.41 17.76 9.59
N GLU A 339 11.43 17.71 8.27
CA GLU A 339 11.21 16.49 7.49
C GLU A 339 12.54 15.86 7.10
N GLN A 340 12.73 14.60 7.49
CA GLN A 340 13.92 13.79 7.18
C GLN A 340 13.60 12.60 6.25
N PHE A 341 12.40 12.58 5.65
CA PHE A 341 11.96 11.58 4.65
C PHE A 341 12.28 10.12 5.00
N VAL A 342 12.15 9.76 6.28
CA VAL A 342 12.43 8.39 6.76
C VAL A 342 11.34 7.44 6.27
N ALA A 343 11.73 6.26 5.81
CA ALA A 343 10.77 5.25 5.35
C ALA A 343 9.79 4.88 6.48
N GLY A 344 8.49 4.95 6.20
CA GLY A 344 7.42 4.72 7.18
C GLY A 344 7.04 5.95 8.02
N ALA A 345 7.62 7.13 7.77
CA ALA A 345 7.11 8.38 8.31
C ALA A 345 5.76 8.72 7.65
N ASN A 346 4.72 8.95 8.47
CA ASN A 346 3.36 9.28 8.02
C ASN A 346 3.21 10.71 7.46
N THR A 347 4.31 11.45 7.24
CA THR A 347 4.25 12.84 6.82
C THR A 347 4.08 13.00 5.32
N VAL A 348 4.69 12.14 4.49
CA VAL A 348 4.51 12.18 3.03
C VAL A 348 3.21 11.48 2.65
N ASP A 349 2.37 12.17 1.88
CA ASP A 349 1.10 11.64 1.38
C ASP A 349 1.33 10.89 0.05
N LEU A 350 1.47 9.56 0.14
CA LEU A 350 1.64 8.69 -1.03
C LEU A 350 0.33 8.45 -1.80
N ASP A 351 -0.79 8.85 -1.22
CA ASP A 351 -2.13 8.75 -1.81
C ASP A 351 -2.62 10.11 -2.34
N ALA A 352 -1.72 11.10 -2.38
CA ALA A 352 -2.03 12.44 -2.88
C ALA A 352 -2.60 12.38 -4.31
N PRO A 353 -3.73 13.03 -4.59
CA PRO A 353 -4.39 13.03 -5.90
C PRO A 353 -3.69 14.00 -6.87
N VAL A 354 -2.43 13.71 -7.21
CA VAL A 354 -1.61 14.52 -8.13
C VAL A 354 -1.47 13.83 -9.48
N LEU A 355 -1.55 14.60 -10.57
CA LEU A 355 -1.43 14.07 -11.93
C LEU A 355 0.03 13.86 -12.36
N GLU A 356 0.97 14.54 -11.72
CA GLU A 356 2.38 14.31 -11.93
C GLU A 356 2.82 12.98 -11.31
N PRO A 357 3.86 12.32 -11.86
CA PRO A 357 4.47 11.15 -11.22
C PRO A 357 4.82 11.42 -9.75
N LEU A 358 4.47 10.49 -8.85
CA LEU A 358 4.84 10.63 -7.45
C LEU A 358 6.35 10.49 -7.26
N ALA A 359 6.94 11.40 -6.48
CA ALA A 359 8.32 11.30 -6.04
C ALA A 359 8.51 10.11 -5.06
N GLU A 360 9.67 9.45 -5.11
CA GLU A 360 9.98 8.26 -4.32
C GLU A 360 10.62 8.66 -2.98
N VAL A 361 10.16 8.08 -1.87
CA VAL A 361 10.86 8.14 -0.58
C VAL A 361 11.75 6.90 -0.44
N LYS A 362 13.07 7.10 -0.41
CA LYS A 362 14.04 6.00 -0.36
C LYS A 362 15.25 6.37 0.48
N SER A 363 15.62 5.49 1.41
CA SER A 363 16.84 5.63 2.23
C SER A 363 16.92 6.98 2.99
N GLY A 364 15.79 7.49 3.49
CA GLY A 364 15.78 8.77 4.22
C GLY A 364 15.82 10.01 3.32
N ARG A 365 15.53 9.86 2.02
CA ARG A 365 15.60 10.95 1.03
C ARG A 365 14.34 10.93 0.17
N LEU A 366 13.89 12.12 -0.24
CA LEU A 366 12.85 12.29 -1.23
C LEU A 366 13.50 12.49 -2.61
N ARG A 367 13.09 11.71 -3.61
CA ARG A 367 13.76 11.66 -4.91
C ARG A 367 12.77 11.90 -6.05
N SER A 368 13.19 12.67 -7.06
CA SER A 368 12.47 12.77 -8.33
C SER A 368 12.33 11.40 -8.99
N THR A 369 11.15 11.04 -9.45
CA THR A 369 10.89 9.75 -10.09
C THR A 369 10.92 9.88 -11.60
N PHE A 370 11.83 9.14 -12.23
CA PHE A 370 11.82 8.93 -13.67
C PHE A 370 11.75 7.43 -13.94
N ALA A 371 10.55 6.86 -13.78
CA ALA A 371 10.31 5.42 -13.88
C ALA A 371 10.23 4.93 -15.34
N PHE A 372 11.28 5.22 -16.12
CA PHE A 372 11.46 4.67 -17.46
C PHE A 372 12.51 3.55 -17.40
N ASP A 373 12.06 2.30 -17.57
CA ASP A 373 12.91 1.11 -17.47
C ASP A 373 13.85 0.90 -18.66
N GLY A 374 13.81 1.80 -19.65
CA GLY A 374 14.64 1.77 -20.84
C GLY A 374 16.00 2.45 -20.64
N GLN A 375 17.04 1.87 -21.24
CA GLN A 375 18.33 2.55 -21.37
C GLN A 375 18.35 3.40 -22.65
N ALA A 376 19.19 4.44 -22.67
CA ALA A 376 19.43 5.20 -23.88
C ALA A 376 19.93 4.26 -24.98
N SER A 377 19.16 4.15 -26.06
CA SER A 377 19.53 3.39 -27.25
C SER A 377 19.79 4.34 -28.40
N THR A 378 20.70 3.97 -29.29
CA THR A 378 20.93 4.66 -30.57
C THR A 378 20.38 3.87 -31.75
N LEU A 379 19.83 2.68 -31.49
CA LEU A 379 19.39 1.73 -32.51
C LEU A 379 17.94 2.02 -32.88
N ASP A 380 17.64 2.11 -34.18
CA ASP A 380 16.26 2.18 -34.67
C ASP A 380 15.78 0.79 -35.14
N TYR A 381 14.48 0.53 -35.04
CA TYR A 381 13.88 -0.72 -35.51
C TYR A 381 12.87 -0.48 -36.62
N GLU A 382 12.99 -1.27 -37.69
CA GLU A 382 12.02 -1.37 -38.79
C GLU A 382 11.99 -2.84 -39.28
N PRO A 383 10.80 -3.47 -39.46
CA PRO A 383 10.70 -4.85 -39.90
C PRO A 383 11.08 -5.01 -41.39
N SER A 384 12.09 -5.84 -41.66
CA SER A 384 12.59 -6.07 -43.03
C SER A 384 11.66 -6.95 -43.86
N ALA A 385 11.05 -7.98 -43.26
CA ALA A 385 10.10 -8.88 -43.92
C ALA A 385 8.67 -8.31 -43.92
N ARG A 386 7.78 -8.82 -44.78
CA ARG A 386 6.34 -8.47 -44.74
C ARG A 386 5.72 -8.86 -43.39
N GLU A 387 6.14 -9.98 -42.84
CA GLU A 387 5.70 -10.50 -41.57
C GLU A 387 6.93 -10.86 -40.73
N THR A 388 7.01 -10.32 -39.53
CA THR A 388 8.10 -10.54 -38.58
C THR A 388 7.51 -11.12 -37.30
N VAL A 389 7.95 -12.33 -36.93
CA VAL A 389 7.53 -12.99 -35.69
C VAL A 389 8.62 -12.79 -34.64
N LEU A 390 8.24 -12.25 -33.48
CA LEU A 390 9.13 -11.98 -32.36
C LEU A 390 8.73 -12.88 -31.19
N ASP A 391 9.57 -13.88 -30.88
CA ASP A 391 9.38 -14.73 -29.72
C ASP A 391 9.88 -14.02 -28.44
N THR A 392 8.97 -13.80 -27.51
CA THR A 392 9.18 -13.11 -26.24
C THR A 392 9.95 -13.96 -25.22
N ASN A 393 10.17 -15.24 -25.47
CA ASN A 393 11.17 -16.00 -24.71
C ASN A 393 12.58 -15.60 -25.15
N PHE A 394 12.84 -15.72 -26.46
CA PHE A 394 14.11 -15.38 -27.08
C PHE A 394 13.95 -15.15 -28.58
N THR A 395 14.46 -14.04 -29.09
CA THR A 395 14.55 -13.77 -30.53
C THR A 395 15.80 -12.95 -30.87
N GLN A 396 16.25 -13.03 -32.12
CA GLN A 396 17.32 -12.19 -32.64
C GLN A 396 16.72 -11.12 -33.56
N VAL A 397 16.97 -9.85 -33.27
CA VAL A 397 16.40 -8.71 -34.00
C VAL A 397 17.52 -7.96 -34.70
N ALA A 398 17.35 -7.65 -35.98
CA ALA A 398 18.28 -6.83 -36.76
C ALA A 398 17.83 -5.36 -36.75
N PRO A 399 18.52 -4.45 -36.03
CA PRO A 399 18.21 -3.03 -36.08
C PRO A 399 18.61 -2.42 -37.43
N VAL A 400 18.06 -1.25 -37.74
CA VAL A 400 18.38 -0.53 -38.98
C VAL A 400 19.87 -0.21 -39.03
N GLY A 401 20.55 -0.68 -40.08
CA GLY A 401 21.97 -0.42 -40.32
C GLY A 401 22.93 -0.97 -39.27
N SER A 402 22.50 -1.93 -38.44
CA SER A 402 23.28 -2.48 -37.33
C SER A 402 23.27 -4.02 -37.32
N GLU A 403 24.24 -4.62 -36.64
CA GLU A 403 24.29 -6.08 -36.46
C GLU A 403 23.13 -6.60 -35.60
N PRO A 404 22.65 -7.83 -35.82
CA PRO A 404 21.55 -8.38 -35.05
C PRO A 404 21.87 -8.55 -33.55
N ILE A 405 20.92 -8.16 -32.71
CA ILE A 405 21.00 -8.22 -31.25
C ILE A 405 20.07 -9.32 -30.72
N ASN A 406 20.44 -9.92 -29.58
CA ASN A 406 19.59 -10.88 -28.88
C ASN A 406 18.63 -10.15 -27.97
N VAL A 407 17.34 -10.50 -28.05
CA VAL A 407 16.29 -10.04 -27.16
C VAL A 407 15.74 -11.26 -26.43
N ALA A 408 15.67 -11.18 -25.10
CA ALA A 408 15.11 -12.22 -24.25
C ALA A 408 14.10 -11.62 -23.28
N GLY A 409 13.12 -12.41 -22.84
CA GLY A 409 12.10 -11.96 -21.88
C GLY A 409 11.08 -10.96 -22.45
N GLY A 410 11.06 -10.74 -23.77
CA GLY A 410 10.05 -9.93 -24.45
C GLY A 410 10.26 -8.43 -24.39
N VAL A 411 11.43 -7.96 -23.92
CA VAL A 411 11.73 -6.52 -23.75
C VAL A 411 12.60 -5.99 -24.88
N PHE A 412 12.01 -5.17 -25.75
CA PHE A 412 12.62 -4.57 -26.94
C PHE A 412 13.02 -3.12 -26.65
N ARG A 413 14.31 -2.79 -26.80
CA ARG A 413 14.87 -1.47 -26.44
C ARG A 413 15.43 -0.75 -27.67
N PHE A 414 14.80 0.34 -28.09
CA PHE A 414 15.16 1.09 -29.30
C PHE A 414 15.09 2.59 -29.09
N ARG A 415 15.72 3.33 -30.01
CA ARG A 415 15.61 4.78 -30.09
C ARG A 415 14.30 5.17 -30.74
N ASN A 416 14.08 4.73 -31.98
CA ASN A 416 12.80 4.87 -32.68
C ASN A 416 12.34 3.51 -33.19
N VAL A 417 11.03 3.33 -33.27
CA VAL A 417 10.40 2.17 -33.87
C VAL A 417 9.47 2.64 -34.97
N SER A 418 9.60 2.05 -36.16
CA SER A 418 8.68 2.28 -37.27
C SER A 418 8.19 0.94 -37.81
N ILE A 419 6.87 0.77 -37.90
CA ILE A 419 6.22 -0.38 -38.54
C ILE A 419 5.50 0.15 -39.79
N PRO A 420 6.11 0.07 -40.99
CA PRO A 420 5.54 0.62 -42.21
C PRO A 420 4.24 -0.05 -42.64
N ALA A 421 3.45 0.64 -43.47
CA ALA A 421 2.24 0.09 -44.06
C ALA A 421 2.49 -1.23 -44.81
N GLY A 422 1.58 -2.19 -44.63
CA GLY A 422 1.68 -3.54 -45.21
C GLY A 422 2.69 -4.47 -44.53
N LYS A 423 3.31 -4.04 -43.42
CA LYS A 423 4.17 -4.87 -42.56
C LYS A 423 3.42 -5.32 -41.31
N THR A 424 3.67 -6.54 -40.86
CA THR A 424 3.12 -7.09 -39.61
C THR A 424 4.25 -7.51 -38.68
N VAL A 425 4.20 -7.05 -37.44
CA VAL A 425 5.03 -7.52 -36.33
C VAL A 425 4.13 -8.28 -35.36
N ARG A 426 4.40 -9.57 -35.17
CA ARG A 426 3.61 -10.45 -34.30
C ARG A 426 4.44 -10.97 -33.14
N GLY A 427 3.97 -10.74 -31.91
CA GLY A 427 4.52 -11.34 -30.71
C GLY A 427 4.05 -12.78 -30.50
N VAL A 428 4.98 -13.66 -30.14
CA VAL A 428 4.70 -15.04 -29.71
C VAL A 428 5.48 -15.35 -28.43
N GLY A 429 5.27 -16.52 -27.83
CA GLY A 429 5.98 -16.94 -26.63
C GLY A 429 5.24 -16.59 -25.32
N PRO A 430 5.83 -16.89 -24.15
CA PRO A 430 5.12 -16.85 -22.87
C PRO A 430 5.18 -15.50 -22.14
N ASN A 431 6.08 -14.58 -22.50
CA ASN A 431 6.32 -13.33 -21.75
C ASN A 431 5.61 -12.15 -22.44
N PRO A 432 5.18 -11.11 -21.71
CA PRO A 432 4.67 -9.88 -22.31
C PRO A 432 5.60 -9.32 -23.39
N MET A 433 5.03 -8.72 -24.44
CA MET A 433 5.80 -7.94 -25.41
C MET A 433 5.89 -6.50 -24.92
N VAL A 434 7.10 -6.03 -24.60
CA VAL A 434 7.36 -4.71 -24.04
C VAL A 434 8.31 -3.93 -24.94
N TRP A 435 7.88 -2.78 -25.43
CA TRP A 435 8.70 -1.86 -26.20
C TRP A 435 9.10 -0.66 -25.34
N LEU A 436 10.40 -0.46 -25.17
CA LEU A 436 11.00 0.67 -24.46
C LEU A 436 11.71 1.56 -25.48
N VAL A 437 11.14 2.73 -25.75
CA VAL A 437 11.53 3.60 -26.85
C VAL A 437 11.89 5.00 -26.35
N THR A 438 13.09 5.47 -26.64
CA THR A 438 13.55 6.79 -26.16
C THR A 438 13.13 7.95 -27.06
N GLY A 439 12.67 7.67 -28.27
CA GLY A 439 12.10 8.60 -29.24
C GLY A 439 10.67 8.19 -29.57
N ASP A 440 10.32 8.20 -30.86
CA ASP A 440 8.95 7.95 -31.31
C ASP A 440 8.70 6.48 -31.68
N PHE A 441 7.47 6.03 -31.44
CA PHE A 441 6.95 4.73 -31.86
C PHE A 441 5.85 4.92 -32.90
N GLU A 442 6.12 4.60 -34.16
CA GLU A 442 5.17 4.77 -35.26
C GLU A 442 4.66 3.43 -35.81
N VAL A 443 3.34 3.32 -35.94
CA VAL A 443 2.64 2.16 -36.51
C VAL A 443 1.80 2.60 -37.70
N ALA A 444 2.23 2.21 -38.90
CA ALA A 444 1.45 2.31 -40.14
C ALA A 444 1.02 0.94 -40.69
N GLY A 445 1.66 -0.14 -40.25
CA GLY A 445 1.28 -1.53 -40.50
C GLY A 445 0.52 -2.15 -39.31
N THR A 446 0.83 -3.39 -38.94
CA THR A 446 0.15 -4.09 -37.84
C THR A 446 1.15 -4.51 -36.77
N LEU A 447 0.85 -4.20 -35.51
CA LEU A 447 1.53 -4.71 -34.33
C LEU A 447 0.53 -5.54 -33.52
N GLN A 448 0.79 -6.83 -33.35
CA GLN A 448 -0.19 -7.74 -32.74
C GLN A 448 0.39 -8.73 -31.74
N VAL A 449 -0.37 -9.02 -30.70
CA VAL A 449 -0.17 -10.12 -29.74
C VAL A 449 -1.45 -10.95 -29.60
N ASP A 450 -2.16 -11.14 -30.71
CA ASP A 450 -3.44 -11.85 -30.73
C ASP A 450 -3.32 -13.34 -30.39
N GLY A 451 -4.30 -13.87 -29.67
CA GLY A 451 -4.43 -15.30 -29.37
C GLY A 451 -4.68 -16.12 -30.64
N GLY A 452 -4.10 -17.32 -30.71
CA GLY A 452 -4.36 -18.23 -31.81
C GLY A 452 -5.78 -18.80 -31.82
N ASP A 453 -6.30 -19.09 -33.00
CA ASP A 453 -7.60 -19.73 -33.19
C ASP A 453 -7.60 -21.21 -32.78
N GLY A 454 -8.75 -21.69 -32.30
CA GLY A 454 -9.00 -23.09 -32.03
C GLY A 454 -9.18 -23.92 -33.32
N ALA A 455 -8.76 -25.18 -33.29
CA ALA A 455 -8.87 -26.04 -34.46
C ALA A 455 -10.34 -26.37 -34.78
N ARG A 456 -10.75 -26.07 -36.03
CA ARG A 456 -12.00 -26.54 -36.64
C ARG A 456 -11.90 -28.04 -36.93
N VAL A 457 -13.04 -28.73 -36.91
CA VAL A 457 -13.13 -30.16 -37.23
C VAL A 457 -13.70 -30.39 -38.64
N ASP A 458 -12.82 -30.78 -39.56
CA ASP A 458 -13.18 -31.09 -40.95
C ASP A 458 -13.18 -32.60 -41.27
N THR A 459 -13.11 -33.45 -40.25
CA THR A 459 -13.01 -34.92 -40.37
C THR A 459 -14.22 -35.63 -39.78
N LEU A 460 -14.85 -36.53 -40.55
CA LEU A 460 -16.02 -37.31 -40.15
C LEU A 460 -15.72 -38.36 -39.05
N ASN A 461 -16.65 -38.50 -38.10
CA ASN A 461 -16.71 -39.50 -37.04
C ASN A 461 -15.39 -39.68 -36.28
N SER A 462 -14.78 -38.56 -35.88
CA SER A 462 -13.38 -38.52 -35.46
C SER A 462 -13.17 -38.18 -33.98
N ALA A 463 -14.19 -38.40 -33.15
CA ALA A 463 -14.17 -38.06 -31.72
C ALA A 463 -13.05 -38.75 -30.89
N ASN A 464 -12.33 -39.71 -31.45
CA ASN A 464 -11.15 -40.34 -30.85
C ASN A 464 -9.83 -39.56 -31.08
N PHE A 465 -9.85 -38.47 -31.84
CA PHE A 465 -8.70 -37.59 -32.08
C PHE A 465 -9.02 -36.20 -31.52
N PRO A 466 -8.28 -35.67 -30.53
CA PRO A 466 -8.53 -34.35 -29.98
C PRO A 466 -8.40 -33.22 -31.02
N SER A 467 -9.22 -32.18 -30.90
CA SER A 467 -9.00 -30.90 -31.59
C SER A 467 -8.14 -30.02 -30.71
N ALA A 468 -7.04 -29.51 -31.26
CA ALA A 468 -6.19 -28.58 -30.54
C ALA A 468 -6.96 -27.28 -30.24
N GLY A 469 -6.82 -26.78 -29.01
CA GLY A 469 -7.17 -25.39 -28.73
C GLY A 469 -6.11 -24.44 -29.30
N GLY A 470 -6.46 -23.17 -29.40
CA GLY A 470 -5.56 -22.11 -29.82
C GLY A 470 -4.36 -21.97 -28.89
N VAL A 471 -3.25 -21.47 -29.43
CA VAL A 471 -2.04 -21.17 -28.66
C VAL A 471 -2.09 -19.73 -28.16
N GLY A 472 -2.02 -19.56 -26.85
CA GLY A 472 -1.88 -18.25 -26.20
C GLY A 472 -0.46 -17.71 -26.39
N VAL A 473 -0.37 -16.39 -26.54
CA VAL A 473 0.88 -15.69 -26.79
C VAL A 473 1.05 -14.52 -25.83
N CYS A 474 2.29 -14.11 -25.63
CA CYS A 474 2.72 -12.99 -24.83
C CYS A 474 2.04 -12.90 -23.44
N GLY A 475 1.90 -14.04 -22.76
CA GLY A 475 1.23 -14.14 -21.45
C GLY A 475 -0.25 -14.59 -21.50
N GLY A 476 -0.86 -14.69 -22.68
CA GLY A 476 -2.22 -15.20 -22.87
C GLY A 476 -2.34 -16.71 -22.62
N GLY A 477 -3.53 -17.14 -22.21
CA GLY A 477 -3.87 -18.54 -21.94
C GLY A 477 -4.24 -19.35 -23.18
N ASN A 478 -3.85 -20.63 -23.24
CA ASN A 478 -4.25 -21.53 -24.33
C ASN A 478 -5.74 -21.86 -24.30
N GLY A 479 -6.33 -22.09 -25.48
CA GLY A 479 -7.67 -22.64 -25.61
C GLY A 479 -7.74 -24.12 -25.19
N GLY A 480 -8.91 -24.57 -24.74
CA GLY A 480 -9.15 -25.96 -24.38
C GLY A 480 -9.31 -26.86 -25.61
N LYS A 481 -8.87 -28.11 -25.52
CA LYS A 481 -9.10 -29.11 -26.58
C LYS A 481 -10.56 -29.53 -26.69
N GLY A 482 -11.03 -29.68 -27.92
CA GLY A 482 -12.22 -30.47 -28.23
C GLY A 482 -11.90 -31.96 -28.14
N SER A 483 -12.79 -32.77 -27.57
CA SER A 483 -12.63 -34.23 -27.46
C SER A 483 -11.28 -34.68 -26.85
N PRO A 484 -10.95 -34.26 -25.60
CA PRO A 484 -9.61 -34.45 -25.04
C PRO A 484 -9.16 -35.92 -24.84
N PHE A 485 -10.08 -36.90 -24.89
CA PHE A 485 -9.76 -38.30 -24.67
C PHE A 485 -9.71 -39.12 -25.97
N THR A 486 -8.67 -39.95 -26.13
CA THR A 486 -8.45 -40.80 -27.31
C THR A 486 -8.91 -42.25 -27.13
N ALA A 487 -8.97 -42.73 -25.88
CA ALA A 487 -9.26 -44.13 -25.54
C ALA A 487 -10.72 -44.37 -25.10
N ARG A 488 -11.47 -43.30 -24.85
CA ARG A 488 -12.89 -43.31 -24.48
C ARG A 488 -13.53 -41.99 -24.90
N ARG A 489 -14.87 -41.98 -25.05
CA ARG A 489 -15.65 -40.74 -25.26
C ARG A 489 -15.35 -39.69 -24.20
N SER A 490 -15.32 -38.42 -24.62
CA SER A 490 -15.11 -37.31 -23.71
C SER A 490 -16.44 -36.89 -23.09
N GLY A 491 -16.53 -36.88 -21.75
CA GLY A 491 -17.72 -36.38 -21.05
C GLY A 491 -17.89 -34.85 -21.15
N ARG A 492 -16.82 -34.14 -21.54
CA ARG A 492 -16.76 -32.69 -21.73
C ARG A 492 -15.52 -32.35 -22.58
N GLY A 493 -15.55 -31.23 -23.29
CA GLY A 493 -14.35 -30.57 -23.77
C GLY A 493 -13.41 -30.16 -22.63
N GLU A 494 -12.13 -29.91 -22.94
CA GLU A 494 -11.18 -29.38 -21.97
C GLU A 494 -11.52 -27.92 -21.65
N ALA A 495 -11.27 -27.50 -20.40
CA ALA A 495 -11.33 -26.07 -20.07
C ALA A 495 -10.16 -25.33 -20.71
N GLY A 496 -10.36 -24.06 -21.04
CA GLY A 496 -9.27 -23.17 -21.41
C GLY A 496 -8.32 -22.92 -20.23
N PHE A 497 -7.12 -22.47 -20.56
CA PHE A 497 -6.13 -22.01 -19.58
C PHE A 497 -6.31 -20.52 -19.36
N GLY A 498 -6.06 -20.07 -18.14
CA GLY A 498 -5.91 -18.66 -17.86
C GLY A 498 -4.55 -18.09 -18.24
N PRO A 499 -4.34 -16.81 -17.93
CA PRO A 499 -3.11 -16.10 -18.24
C PRO A 499 -1.90 -16.78 -17.60
N GLY A 500 -0.75 -16.76 -18.29
CA GLY A 500 0.44 -17.50 -17.88
C GLY A 500 0.26 -19.01 -17.86
N GLN A 501 -0.70 -19.55 -18.63
CA GLN A 501 -1.01 -20.98 -18.72
C GLN A 501 -1.52 -21.61 -17.42
N ARG A 502 -2.22 -20.82 -16.58
CA ARG A 502 -2.83 -21.32 -15.34
C ARG A 502 -3.99 -22.29 -15.68
N PRO A 503 -3.95 -23.56 -15.26
CA PRO A 503 -4.98 -24.53 -15.65
C PRO A 503 -6.36 -24.24 -15.04
N GLY A 504 -7.42 -24.42 -15.83
CA GLY A 504 -8.79 -24.55 -15.34
C GLY A 504 -9.53 -23.27 -14.97
N ILE A 505 -8.90 -22.10 -15.18
CA ILE A 505 -9.52 -20.78 -14.93
C ILE A 505 -10.01 -20.08 -16.21
N GLY A 506 -9.74 -20.66 -17.39
CA GLY A 506 -10.33 -20.20 -18.65
C GLY A 506 -11.73 -20.77 -18.89
N GLY A 507 -12.30 -20.51 -20.06
CA GLY A 507 -13.66 -20.93 -20.40
C GLY A 507 -13.88 -22.43 -20.20
N ARG A 508 -15.00 -22.82 -19.59
CA ARG A 508 -15.26 -24.25 -19.30
C ARG A 508 -15.60 -25.00 -20.59
N GLY A 509 -15.15 -26.24 -20.73
CA GLY A 509 -15.50 -27.06 -21.89
C GLY A 509 -17.01 -27.37 -21.97
N GLY A 510 -17.52 -27.54 -23.18
CA GLY A 510 -18.91 -27.90 -23.46
C GLY A 510 -19.20 -29.36 -23.09
N ARG A 511 -20.42 -29.64 -22.58
CA ARG A 511 -20.78 -31.00 -22.15
C ARG A 511 -21.08 -31.91 -23.34
N TYR A 512 -20.73 -33.18 -23.15
CA TYR A 512 -21.13 -34.27 -24.00
C TYR A 512 -22.66 -34.42 -24.10
N HIS A 513 -23.15 -34.78 -25.28
CA HIS A 513 -24.57 -35.03 -25.51
C HIS A 513 -24.83 -36.42 -26.10
N CYS A 514 -25.88 -37.10 -25.63
CA CYS A 514 -26.24 -38.45 -26.06
C CYS A 514 -27.77 -38.66 -26.12
N THR A 515 -28.45 -38.31 -27.22
CA THR A 515 -29.85 -38.75 -27.44
C THR A 515 -30.26 -38.72 -28.92
N GLY A 516 -31.25 -39.55 -29.27
CA GLY A 516 -31.76 -39.73 -30.62
C GLY A 516 -32.75 -38.64 -31.03
N GLY A 517 -32.29 -37.70 -31.86
CA GLY A 517 -33.13 -36.71 -32.54
C GLY A 517 -32.40 -35.38 -32.71
N GLY A 518 -31.67 -35.18 -33.82
CA GLY A 518 -31.24 -33.83 -34.26
C GLY A 518 -30.35 -32.95 -33.36
N GLU A 519 -29.92 -33.40 -32.18
CA GLU A 519 -29.34 -32.54 -31.12
C GLU A 519 -27.80 -32.44 -31.09
N THR A 520 -27.23 -31.25 -30.87
CA THR A 520 -25.78 -31.00 -30.91
C THR A 520 -25.06 -31.17 -29.56
N GLY A 521 -23.77 -31.50 -29.55
CA GLY A 521 -22.90 -31.44 -28.36
C GLY A 521 -22.80 -30.01 -27.82
N GLY A 522 -22.64 -29.80 -26.51
CA GLY A 522 -22.67 -28.45 -25.92
C GLY A 522 -21.48 -27.57 -26.36
N GLY A 523 -21.70 -26.27 -26.54
CA GLY A 523 -20.63 -25.33 -26.87
C GLY A 523 -19.68 -25.08 -25.69
N GLY A 524 -18.41 -24.81 -25.97
CA GLY A 524 -17.45 -24.34 -24.97
C GLY A 524 -17.80 -22.93 -24.47
N GLY A 525 -17.52 -22.63 -23.20
CA GLY A 525 -17.61 -21.27 -22.68
C GLY A 525 -16.46 -20.40 -23.18
N GLY A 526 -16.69 -19.10 -23.31
CA GLY A 526 -15.66 -18.14 -23.68
C GLY A 526 -14.60 -17.99 -22.59
N GLY A 527 -13.39 -17.59 -22.97
CA GLY A 527 -12.42 -17.03 -22.03
C GLY A 527 -12.94 -15.71 -21.48
N SER A 528 -12.45 -15.29 -20.33
CA SER A 528 -12.81 -14.05 -19.66
C SER A 528 -11.57 -13.26 -19.27
N PHE A 529 -11.68 -11.92 -19.27
CA PHE A 529 -10.66 -11.03 -18.70
C PHE A 529 -11.33 -9.90 -17.92
N ALA A 530 -11.60 -8.75 -18.55
CA ALA A 530 -12.37 -7.67 -17.93
C ALA A 530 -13.86 -8.01 -17.83
N THR A 531 -14.35 -8.81 -18.77
CA THR A 531 -15.74 -9.24 -18.87
C THR A 531 -15.81 -10.74 -19.17
N GLU A 532 -16.97 -11.36 -18.90
CA GLU A 532 -17.19 -12.79 -19.14
C GLU A 532 -17.44 -13.11 -20.62
N GLY A 533 -17.87 -12.11 -21.40
CA GLY A 533 -18.10 -12.14 -22.85
C GLY A 533 -18.10 -10.71 -23.38
N ASP A 534 -18.85 -10.39 -24.42
CA ASP A 534 -18.99 -9.02 -24.91
C ASP A 534 -20.35 -8.44 -24.45
N PRO A 535 -20.38 -7.58 -23.41
CA PRO A 535 -21.60 -6.96 -22.94
C PRO A 535 -22.16 -5.89 -23.89
N GLU A 536 -21.35 -5.36 -24.81
CA GLU A 536 -21.70 -4.32 -25.79
C GLU A 536 -22.08 -4.93 -27.15
N PHE A 537 -22.28 -6.25 -27.19
CA PHE A 537 -22.79 -6.93 -28.37
C PHE A 537 -24.30 -6.69 -28.52
N ASN A 538 -24.69 -5.98 -29.57
CA ASN A 538 -26.08 -5.67 -29.87
C ASN A 538 -26.84 -6.89 -30.44
N ASP A 539 -27.50 -7.67 -29.58
CA ASP A 539 -28.19 -8.90 -29.97
C ASP A 539 -29.68 -8.72 -30.35
N GLY A 540 -30.27 -7.56 -30.03
CA GLY A 540 -31.70 -7.26 -30.20
C GLY A 540 -32.67 -8.27 -29.54
N ASN A 541 -32.20 -9.26 -28.76
CA ASN A 541 -32.99 -10.35 -28.19
C ASN A 541 -32.27 -11.11 -27.05
N ASN A 542 -32.77 -10.98 -25.82
CA ASN A 542 -32.28 -11.57 -24.56
C ASN A 542 -32.10 -13.11 -24.50
N ASN A 543 -32.36 -13.87 -25.57
CA ASN A 543 -32.22 -15.33 -25.60
C ASN A 543 -30.86 -15.82 -26.13
N TYR A 544 -30.05 -14.96 -26.74
CA TYR A 544 -28.68 -15.28 -27.13
C TYR A 544 -27.82 -15.27 -25.86
N VAL A 545 -27.20 -16.40 -25.48
CA VAL A 545 -26.41 -16.48 -24.22
C VAL A 545 -24.91 -16.38 -24.45
N GLN A 546 -24.49 -16.52 -25.70
CA GLN A 546 -23.09 -16.56 -26.11
C GLN A 546 -22.39 -15.22 -25.98
N TRP A 547 -23.10 -14.10 -26.08
CA TRP A 547 -22.54 -12.78 -25.80
C TRP A 547 -22.11 -12.62 -24.33
N ARG A 548 -22.73 -13.35 -23.40
CA ARG A 548 -22.29 -13.43 -21.99
C ARG A 548 -21.15 -14.41 -21.76
N GLY A 549 -20.50 -14.87 -22.84
CA GLY A 549 -19.46 -15.92 -22.81
C GLY A 549 -19.96 -17.32 -22.45
N THR A 550 -21.27 -17.53 -22.29
CA THR A 550 -21.82 -18.85 -22.02
C THR A 550 -21.97 -19.65 -23.31
N GLY A 551 -21.41 -20.85 -23.35
CA GLY A 551 -21.55 -21.74 -24.50
C GLY A 551 -23.01 -22.05 -24.83
N GLY A 552 -23.33 -22.16 -26.12
CA GLY A 552 -24.65 -22.52 -26.60
C GLY A 552 -25.10 -23.89 -26.10
N ARG A 553 -26.39 -23.99 -25.73
CA ARG A 553 -27.03 -25.25 -25.32
C ARG A 553 -27.62 -25.98 -26.52
N SER A 554 -27.83 -27.29 -26.38
CA SER A 554 -28.69 -28.03 -27.32
C SER A 554 -30.15 -27.61 -27.16
N SER A 555 -30.95 -27.69 -28.23
CA SER A 555 -32.35 -27.24 -28.27
C SER A 555 -33.31 -27.97 -27.31
N ASN A 556 -32.91 -29.09 -26.69
CA ASN A 556 -33.62 -29.75 -25.59
C ASN A 556 -32.61 -30.20 -24.52
N ALA A 557 -32.65 -29.59 -23.33
CA ALA A 557 -32.20 -29.99 -21.97
C ALA A 557 -30.99 -30.95 -21.71
N GLY A 558 -30.26 -31.47 -22.70
CA GLY A 558 -29.26 -32.53 -22.52
C GLY A 558 -27.81 -32.04 -22.57
N GLY A 559 -27.47 -31.10 -23.46
CA GLY A 559 -26.12 -30.53 -23.57
C GLY A 559 -26.04 -29.13 -22.97
N ALA A 560 -25.59 -29.01 -21.72
CA ALA A 560 -25.29 -27.69 -21.15
C ALA A 560 -23.98 -27.15 -21.74
N GLY A 561 -24.00 -25.91 -22.23
CA GLY A 561 -22.80 -25.21 -22.63
C GLY A 561 -21.83 -25.00 -21.46
N GLY A 562 -20.59 -24.67 -21.81
CA GLY A 562 -19.59 -24.24 -20.85
C GLY A 562 -19.92 -22.87 -20.26
N ASN A 563 -19.61 -22.67 -18.99
CA ASN A 563 -19.60 -21.34 -18.38
C ASN A 563 -18.37 -20.56 -18.87
N PRO A 564 -18.44 -19.22 -18.87
CA PRO A 564 -17.27 -18.36 -19.06
C PRO A 564 -16.14 -18.68 -18.05
N GLY A 565 -14.94 -18.16 -18.34
CA GLY A 565 -13.80 -18.22 -17.46
C GLY A 565 -13.95 -17.31 -16.23
N ASP A 566 -12.95 -17.32 -15.36
CA ASP A 566 -12.93 -16.42 -14.20
C ASP A 566 -12.47 -15.01 -14.65
N LEU A 567 -13.09 -13.96 -14.11
CA LEU A 567 -12.67 -12.57 -14.32
C LEU A 567 -11.31 -12.29 -13.66
N ALA A 568 -10.53 -11.36 -14.22
CA ALA A 568 -9.31 -10.90 -13.57
C ALA A 568 -9.56 -9.90 -12.45
N PHE A 569 -10.67 -9.16 -12.54
CA PHE A 569 -11.15 -8.26 -11.50
C PHE A 569 -12.15 -9.01 -10.62
N THR A 570 -11.90 -9.01 -9.32
CA THR A 570 -12.56 -9.91 -8.35
C THR A 570 -13.20 -9.20 -7.18
N ASP A 571 -12.84 -7.94 -6.94
CA ASP A 571 -13.49 -7.12 -5.94
C ASP A 571 -14.80 -6.51 -6.51
N SER A 572 -15.51 -5.71 -5.69
CA SER A 572 -16.79 -5.11 -6.08
C SER A 572 -16.66 -3.68 -6.58
N ARG A 573 -15.45 -3.15 -6.68
CA ARG A 573 -15.15 -1.80 -7.12
C ARG A 573 -14.86 -1.85 -8.62
N ASP A 574 -15.62 -1.10 -9.40
CA ASP A 574 -15.38 -0.95 -10.85
C ASP A 574 -14.53 0.30 -11.15
N ASP A 575 -14.14 1.05 -10.11
CA ASP A 575 -13.33 2.26 -10.20
C ASP A 575 -11.83 1.97 -10.25
N ASN A 576 -11.40 0.73 -9.99
CA ASN A 576 -10.00 0.28 -9.96
C ASN A 576 -9.68 -0.88 -10.91
N ASP A 577 -10.53 -1.15 -11.92
CA ASP A 577 -10.36 -2.23 -12.91
C ASP A 577 -9.23 -1.98 -13.93
N PHE A 578 -8.00 -1.79 -13.45
CA PHE A 578 -6.81 -1.54 -14.28
C PHE A 578 -5.51 -1.93 -13.56
N TRP A 579 -4.40 -1.87 -14.29
CA TRP A 579 -3.05 -1.96 -13.72
C TRP A 579 -2.44 -0.58 -13.49
N GLY A 580 -1.77 -0.38 -12.35
CA GLY A 580 -1.08 0.87 -12.02
C GLY A 580 -1.91 1.76 -11.10
N SER A 581 -1.92 3.07 -11.33
CA SER A 581 -2.66 4.02 -10.50
C SER A 581 -3.33 5.09 -11.36
N GLY A 582 -4.60 5.35 -11.05
CA GLY A 582 -5.41 6.44 -11.60
C GLY A 582 -5.57 7.58 -10.61
N VAL A 583 -6.02 8.72 -11.12
CA VAL A 583 -6.38 9.89 -10.30
C VAL A 583 -7.75 10.35 -10.76
N ASN A 584 -8.70 10.38 -9.83
CA ASN A 584 -9.99 10.98 -10.06
C ASN A 584 -9.93 12.41 -9.53
N ILE A 585 -9.72 13.36 -10.44
CA ILE A 585 -9.55 14.79 -10.13
C ILE A 585 -10.83 15.34 -9.51
N HIS A 586 -11.99 14.96 -10.03
CA HIS A 586 -13.29 15.42 -9.55
C HIS A 586 -13.53 15.05 -8.08
N ARG A 587 -13.25 13.80 -7.70
CA ARG A 587 -13.36 13.32 -6.31
C ARG A 587 -12.16 13.70 -5.45
N GLY A 588 -11.05 14.16 -6.06
CA GLY A 588 -9.82 14.47 -5.35
C GLY A 588 -9.17 13.25 -4.71
N ILE A 589 -9.21 12.09 -5.38
CA ILE A 589 -8.66 10.83 -4.86
C ILE A 589 -7.69 10.18 -5.85
N ARG A 590 -6.70 9.48 -5.30
CA ARG A 590 -5.85 8.54 -6.04
C ARG A 590 -6.44 7.14 -5.93
N ILE A 591 -6.52 6.44 -7.05
CA ILE A 591 -7.08 5.08 -7.14
C ILE A 591 -5.94 4.13 -7.49
N GLN A 592 -5.71 3.14 -6.64
CA GLN A 592 -4.78 2.05 -6.91
C GLN A 592 -5.53 0.96 -7.69
N GLY A 593 -5.02 0.57 -8.86
CA GLY A 593 -5.60 -0.48 -9.68
C GLY A 593 -5.54 -1.86 -9.00
N GLU A 594 -6.55 -2.70 -9.22
CA GLU A 594 -6.64 -4.06 -8.67
C GLU A 594 -5.51 -4.96 -9.21
N LEU A 595 -5.13 -4.80 -10.48
CA LEU A 595 -4.08 -5.63 -11.08
C LEU A 595 -2.71 -5.22 -10.52
N LEU A 596 -2.05 -6.18 -9.88
CA LEU A 596 -0.68 -6.02 -9.37
C LEU A 596 0.38 -6.13 -10.47
N ALA A 597 0.04 -6.76 -11.60
CA ALA A 597 0.91 -6.92 -12.75
C ALA A 597 0.08 -6.98 -14.05
N PRO A 598 0.66 -6.60 -15.20
CA PRO A 598 0.02 -6.79 -16.49
C PRO A 598 -0.32 -8.26 -16.73
N GLN A 599 -1.54 -8.52 -17.18
CA GLN A 599 -2.09 -9.88 -17.35
C GLN A 599 -2.71 -10.04 -18.74
N GLY A 600 -2.45 -11.19 -19.37
CA GLY A 600 -3.07 -11.52 -20.67
C GLY A 600 -4.51 -12.00 -20.52
N GLY A 601 -5.15 -12.30 -21.64
CA GLY A 601 -6.48 -12.92 -21.67
C GLY A 601 -6.46 -14.42 -21.36
N SER A 602 -7.61 -14.99 -21.02
CA SER A 602 -7.79 -16.43 -20.86
C SER A 602 -8.33 -17.09 -22.13
N GLY A 603 -8.01 -18.37 -22.33
CA GLY A 603 -8.50 -19.16 -23.45
C GLY A 603 -9.94 -19.65 -23.23
N GLY A 604 -10.66 -19.85 -24.33
CA GLY A 604 -11.98 -20.45 -24.35
C GLY A 604 -11.96 -21.96 -24.16
N GLY A 605 -13.09 -22.53 -23.74
CA GLY A 605 -13.27 -23.96 -23.55
C GLY A 605 -13.47 -24.72 -24.86
N GLY A 606 -13.03 -25.98 -24.90
CA GLY A 606 -13.30 -26.86 -26.04
C GLY A 606 -14.78 -27.25 -26.13
N GLY A 607 -15.26 -27.48 -27.34
CA GLY A 607 -16.61 -27.96 -27.62
C GLY A 607 -16.83 -29.39 -27.13
N GLY A 608 -18.08 -29.71 -26.80
CA GLY A 608 -18.52 -31.04 -26.39
C GLY A 608 -18.81 -31.96 -27.58
N ASP A 609 -18.57 -33.25 -27.39
CA ASP A 609 -18.87 -34.28 -28.39
C ASP A 609 -20.37 -34.59 -28.42
N ARG A 610 -20.85 -35.08 -29.56
CA ARG A 610 -22.18 -35.70 -29.67
C ARG A 610 -22.01 -37.17 -30.03
N SER A 611 -22.86 -38.02 -29.45
CA SER A 611 -22.91 -39.43 -29.79
C SER A 611 -24.35 -39.93 -29.86
N THR A 612 -24.53 -41.02 -30.57
CA THR A 612 -25.79 -41.79 -30.58
C THR A 612 -25.94 -42.72 -29.35
N SER A 613 -24.90 -42.85 -28.51
CA SER A 613 -24.89 -43.77 -27.37
C SER A 613 -24.40 -43.11 -26.09
N CYS A 614 -25.21 -43.09 -25.03
CA CYS A 614 -24.80 -42.53 -23.72
C CYS A 614 -23.70 -43.29 -22.97
N ALA A 615 -23.29 -44.47 -23.45
CA ALA A 615 -22.23 -45.21 -22.81
C ALA A 615 -20.87 -44.54 -23.10
N ILE A 616 -20.20 -44.04 -22.06
CA ILE A 616 -18.80 -43.59 -22.17
C ILE A 616 -17.94 -44.83 -22.41
N SER A 617 -17.64 -45.10 -23.68
CA SER A 617 -16.94 -46.30 -24.14
C SER A 617 -15.83 -45.93 -25.12
N GLY A 618 -14.98 -46.89 -25.50
CA GLY A 618 -13.99 -46.74 -26.57
C GLY A 618 -14.55 -46.97 -27.99
N SER A 619 -15.87 -47.08 -28.14
CA SER A 619 -16.52 -47.13 -29.45
C SER A 619 -16.87 -45.72 -29.87
N PHE A 620 -16.32 -45.26 -30.99
CA PHE A 620 -16.51 -43.90 -31.51
C PHE A 620 -17.35 -43.85 -32.80
N ILE A 621 -17.98 -44.98 -33.15
CA ILE A 621 -18.74 -45.11 -34.39
C ILE A 621 -19.95 -44.19 -34.33
N GLY A 622 -20.01 -43.20 -35.23
CA GLY A 622 -21.09 -42.22 -35.28
C GLY A 622 -21.00 -41.15 -34.18
N ASP A 623 -19.83 -40.97 -33.57
CA ASP A 623 -19.56 -39.87 -32.64
C ASP A 623 -19.00 -38.66 -33.38
N GLU A 624 -19.56 -37.51 -33.09
CA GLU A 624 -19.17 -36.24 -33.67
C GLU A 624 -18.31 -35.45 -32.68
N LYS A 625 -17.22 -34.94 -33.22
CA LYS A 625 -16.15 -34.31 -32.45
C LYS A 625 -16.41 -32.83 -32.20
N GLY A 626 -16.14 -32.35 -30.98
CA GLY A 626 -16.16 -30.92 -30.62
C GLY A 626 -14.97 -30.13 -31.17
N GLY A 627 -15.17 -28.83 -31.38
CA GLY A 627 -14.11 -27.89 -31.82
C GLY A 627 -13.16 -27.48 -30.70
N GLY A 628 -11.95 -27.02 -31.04
CA GLY A 628 -11.01 -26.46 -30.06
C GLY A 628 -11.41 -25.05 -29.62
N GLY A 629 -11.16 -24.66 -28.38
CA GLY A 629 -11.36 -23.28 -27.91
C GLY A 629 -10.29 -22.33 -28.46
N GLY A 630 -10.61 -21.05 -28.59
CA GLY A 630 -9.66 -20.00 -28.97
C GLY A 630 -8.74 -19.61 -27.80
N ALA A 631 -7.55 -19.09 -28.08
CA ALA A 631 -6.63 -18.63 -27.04
C ALA A 631 -6.90 -17.19 -26.60
N GLY A 632 -6.53 -16.85 -25.37
CA GLY A 632 -6.58 -15.46 -24.90
C GLY A 632 -5.50 -14.60 -25.56
N GLY A 633 -5.82 -13.31 -25.76
CA GLY A 633 -4.87 -12.31 -26.24
C GLY A 633 -3.71 -12.08 -25.27
N GLY A 634 -2.58 -11.62 -25.79
CA GLY A 634 -1.36 -11.37 -25.01
C GLY A 634 -1.33 -10.01 -24.32
N VAL A 635 -0.20 -9.73 -23.67
CA VAL A 635 0.12 -8.42 -23.10
C VAL A 635 1.08 -7.68 -24.03
N LEU A 636 0.68 -6.48 -24.45
CA LEU A 636 1.49 -5.55 -25.21
C LEU A 636 1.66 -4.24 -24.44
N ILE A 637 2.91 -3.84 -24.19
CA ILE A 637 3.25 -2.60 -23.50
C ILE A 637 4.17 -1.78 -24.40
N ILE A 638 3.80 -0.52 -24.65
CA ILE A 638 4.62 0.46 -25.35
C ILE A 638 4.92 1.60 -24.38
N GLN A 639 6.19 1.79 -24.05
CA GLN A 639 6.70 2.94 -23.30
C GLN A 639 7.59 3.78 -24.21
N ALA A 640 7.14 4.99 -24.52
CA ALA A 640 7.87 5.95 -25.34
C ALA A 640 8.14 7.26 -24.57
N LEU A 641 9.38 7.75 -24.64
CA LEU A 641 9.70 9.11 -24.19
C LEU A 641 9.27 10.18 -25.21
N GLY A 642 9.16 9.80 -26.48
CA GLY A 642 8.54 10.59 -27.54
C GLY A 642 7.05 10.25 -27.70
N LYS A 643 6.54 10.39 -28.92
CA LYS A 643 5.15 10.11 -29.29
C LYS A 643 4.92 8.63 -29.62
N VAL A 644 3.71 8.16 -29.38
CA VAL A 644 3.19 6.94 -30.01
C VAL A 644 2.20 7.35 -31.08
N ILE A 645 2.42 6.91 -32.32
CA ILE A 645 1.69 7.37 -33.50
C ILE A 645 1.08 6.17 -34.23
N VAL A 646 -0.24 6.14 -34.34
CA VAL A 646 -0.99 5.17 -35.14
C VAL A 646 -1.49 5.84 -36.40
N ARG A 647 -0.93 5.47 -37.56
CA ARG A 647 -1.28 6.05 -38.87
C ARG A 647 -2.58 5.42 -39.40
N GLY A 648 -3.12 5.97 -40.49
CA GLY A 648 -4.46 5.60 -40.99
C GLY A 648 -4.63 4.16 -41.50
N THR A 649 -3.55 3.39 -41.66
CA THR A 649 -3.59 1.94 -41.92
C THR A 649 -2.99 1.12 -40.78
N GLY A 650 -2.56 1.81 -39.71
CA GLY A 650 -1.83 1.27 -38.59
C GLY A 650 -2.75 0.64 -37.56
N THR A 651 -2.52 -0.61 -37.17
CA THR A 651 -3.33 -1.30 -36.14
C THR A 651 -2.47 -1.83 -35.02
N ILE A 652 -2.94 -1.69 -33.78
CA ILE A 652 -2.36 -2.29 -32.58
C ILE A 652 -3.39 -3.23 -31.96
N SER A 653 -3.07 -4.54 -31.83
CA SER A 653 -4.05 -5.52 -31.36
C SER A 653 -3.52 -6.51 -30.32
N ALA A 654 -4.41 -6.88 -29.39
CA ALA A 654 -4.24 -7.95 -28.41
C ALA A 654 -5.53 -8.78 -28.32
N ASN A 655 -6.09 -9.15 -29.47
CA ASN A 655 -7.40 -9.79 -29.55
C ASN A 655 -7.34 -11.26 -29.13
N GLY A 656 -8.45 -11.78 -28.61
CA GLY A 656 -8.64 -13.19 -28.37
C GLY A 656 -8.82 -13.96 -29.68
N GLY A 657 -8.33 -15.19 -29.72
CA GLY A 657 -8.52 -16.11 -30.84
C GLY A 657 -9.94 -16.65 -30.89
N ASN A 658 -10.39 -17.01 -32.09
CA ASN A 658 -11.71 -17.57 -32.31
C ASN A 658 -11.77 -19.05 -31.88
N GLY A 659 -12.90 -19.49 -31.34
CA GLY A 659 -13.16 -20.90 -31.08
C GLY A 659 -13.43 -21.66 -32.37
N GLY A 660 -12.86 -22.85 -32.54
CA GLY A 660 -13.08 -23.69 -33.71
C GLY A 660 -14.48 -24.30 -33.76
N GLY A 661 -15.04 -24.44 -34.97
CA GLY A 661 -16.30 -25.17 -35.17
C GLY A 661 -16.15 -26.67 -34.89
N GLY A 662 -17.21 -27.29 -34.34
CA GLY A 662 -17.34 -28.74 -34.22
C GLY A 662 -17.45 -29.45 -35.57
N GLU A 663 -17.55 -30.78 -35.57
CA GLU A 663 -17.51 -31.61 -36.79
C GLU A 663 -18.52 -31.20 -37.88
N GLN A 664 -18.02 -30.98 -39.11
CA GLN A 664 -18.78 -30.47 -40.26
C GLN A 664 -18.75 -31.33 -41.54
N ALA A 665 -18.16 -32.52 -41.49
CA ALA A 665 -17.95 -33.31 -42.70
C ALA A 665 -19.16 -34.21 -43.03
N GLY A 666 -19.48 -34.38 -44.32
CA GLY A 666 -20.47 -35.37 -44.81
C GLY A 666 -21.94 -35.07 -44.50
N SER A 667 -22.35 -33.80 -44.48
CA SER A 667 -23.70 -33.33 -44.07
C SER A 667 -24.01 -33.47 -42.58
N ASN A 668 -22.98 -33.53 -41.73
CA ASN A 668 -23.11 -33.55 -40.28
C ASN A 668 -22.69 -32.20 -39.67
N ASN A 669 -23.40 -31.71 -38.65
CA ASN A 669 -23.23 -30.40 -38.02
C ASN A 669 -23.31 -30.44 -36.48
N ALA A 670 -23.19 -31.62 -35.86
CA ALA A 670 -23.70 -31.77 -34.51
C ALA A 670 -22.67 -31.95 -33.38
N GLY A 671 -21.38 -31.78 -33.67
CA GLY A 671 -20.37 -31.47 -32.65
C GLY A 671 -20.49 -30.03 -32.12
N GLY A 672 -20.21 -29.81 -30.84
CA GLY A 672 -20.24 -28.47 -30.23
C GLY A 672 -19.07 -27.59 -30.67
N GLY A 673 -19.31 -26.29 -30.84
CA GLY A 673 -18.27 -25.29 -31.12
C GLY A 673 -17.40 -24.99 -29.89
N GLY A 674 -16.13 -24.66 -30.10
CA GLY A 674 -15.25 -24.13 -29.06
C GLY A 674 -15.58 -22.68 -28.73
N GLY A 675 -15.38 -22.27 -27.47
CA GLY A 675 -15.51 -20.88 -27.06
C GLY A 675 -14.36 -20.00 -27.57
N GLY A 676 -14.63 -18.73 -27.83
CA GLY A 676 -13.59 -17.73 -28.14
C GLY A 676 -12.70 -17.45 -26.92
N GLY A 677 -11.44 -17.10 -27.15
CA GLY A 677 -10.56 -16.59 -26.10
C GLY A 677 -10.85 -15.11 -25.82
N SER A 678 -10.57 -14.64 -24.61
CA SER A 678 -10.76 -13.23 -24.27
C SER A 678 -9.68 -12.35 -24.90
N GLY A 679 -9.97 -11.05 -25.02
CA GLY A 679 -8.97 -10.02 -25.28
C GLY A 679 -7.89 -10.01 -24.20
N GLY A 680 -6.72 -9.50 -24.58
CA GLY A 680 -5.56 -9.32 -23.72
C GLY A 680 -5.46 -7.89 -23.18
N MET A 681 -4.24 -7.40 -23.05
CA MET A 681 -3.96 -6.08 -22.47
C MET A 681 -3.07 -5.27 -23.40
N VAL A 682 -3.51 -4.05 -23.75
CA VAL A 682 -2.70 -3.07 -24.46
C VAL A 682 -2.44 -1.88 -23.53
N VAL A 683 -1.17 -1.57 -23.28
CA VAL A 683 -0.76 -0.40 -22.49
C VAL A 683 0.12 0.51 -23.32
N ILE A 684 -0.30 1.76 -23.49
CA ILE A 684 0.45 2.79 -24.20
C ILE A 684 0.82 3.88 -23.21
N MET A 685 2.12 4.09 -23.01
CA MET A 685 2.69 5.12 -22.16
C MET A 685 3.57 6.01 -23.03
N ALA A 686 3.16 7.26 -23.26
CA ALA A 686 3.86 8.15 -24.18
C ALA A 686 4.05 9.54 -23.57
N ALA A 687 5.29 9.91 -23.25
CA ALA A 687 5.59 11.21 -22.66
C ALA A 687 5.51 12.38 -23.66
N GLY A 688 5.59 12.11 -24.96
CA GLY A 688 5.31 13.08 -26.02
C GLY A 688 3.83 13.15 -26.44
N GLY A 689 2.97 12.30 -25.86
CA GLY A 689 1.57 12.14 -26.23
C GLY A 689 1.31 11.01 -27.24
N VAL A 690 0.03 10.79 -27.52
CA VAL A 690 -0.48 9.79 -28.47
C VAL A 690 -1.17 10.50 -29.63
N GLU A 691 -0.87 10.07 -30.86
CA GLU A 691 -1.51 10.54 -32.08
C GLU A 691 -2.14 9.36 -32.82
N ILE A 692 -3.45 9.45 -33.08
CA ILE A 692 -4.20 8.43 -33.82
C ILE A 692 -4.81 9.09 -35.04
N VAL A 693 -4.43 8.63 -36.23
CA VAL A 693 -5.14 8.98 -37.45
C VAL A 693 -6.43 8.17 -37.45
N GLN A 694 -7.57 8.86 -37.52
CA GLN A 694 -8.89 8.26 -37.53
C GLN A 694 -8.99 7.20 -38.65
N HIS A 695 -9.35 5.97 -38.27
CA HIS A 695 -9.65 4.89 -39.22
C HIS A 695 -11.11 4.92 -39.65
N GLY A 696 -12.01 5.15 -38.69
CA GLY A 696 -13.45 5.00 -38.82
C GLY A 696 -14.28 5.92 -37.91
N GLY A 697 -15.60 5.73 -37.89
CA GLY A 697 -16.52 6.40 -36.94
C GLY A 697 -16.77 5.52 -35.70
N SER A 698 -17.73 5.87 -34.85
CA SER A 698 -18.10 5.03 -33.71
C SER A 698 -18.63 3.64 -34.13
N TYR A 699 -18.44 2.64 -33.26
CA TYR A 699 -18.98 1.28 -33.37
C TYR A 699 -20.49 1.26 -33.68
N ALA A 700 -21.23 2.25 -33.17
CA ALA A 700 -22.64 2.52 -33.49
C ALA A 700 -22.97 2.68 -34.98
N ASN A 701 -21.96 2.98 -35.81
CA ASN A 701 -22.09 3.13 -37.27
C ASN A 701 -21.64 1.88 -38.05
N ASP A 702 -21.57 0.71 -37.41
CA ASP A 702 -21.12 -0.57 -37.97
C ASP A 702 -19.69 -0.52 -38.56
N ASN A 703 -18.82 0.36 -38.04
CA ASN A 703 -17.43 0.48 -38.46
C ASN A 703 -16.49 -0.17 -37.45
N ASN A 704 -16.08 -1.41 -37.73
CA ASN A 704 -15.28 -2.24 -36.82
C ASN A 704 -13.77 -2.17 -37.12
N ASN A 705 -13.32 -1.13 -37.83
CA ASN A 705 -11.92 -0.92 -38.13
C ASN A 705 -11.27 -0.06 -37.04
N PHE A 706 -10.96 -0.69 -35.90
CA PHE A 706 -10.34 -0.02 -34.75
C PHE A 706 -8.84 0.18 -34.95
N ALA A 707 -8.35 1.38 -34.64
CA ALA A 707 -6.91 1.65 -34.56
C ALA A 707 -6.22 0.83 -33.46
N ILE A 708 -6.91 0.62 -32.33
CA ILE A 708 -6.42 -0.15 -31.18
C ILE A 708 -7.50 -1.12 -30.71
N SER A 709 -7.15 -2.41 -30.55
CA SER A 709 -8.10 -3.45 -30.19
C SER A 709 -7.55 -4.43 -29.14
N ALA A 710 -8.35 -4.74 -28.13
CA ALA A 710 -8.16 -5.85 -27.19
C ALA A 710 -9.49 -6.62 -27.04
N ASP A 711 -10.06 -7.01 -28.17
CA ASP A 711 -11.39 -7.59 -28.27
C ASP A 711 -11.39 -9.11 -28.02
N GLY A 712 -12.51 -9.63 -27.53
CA GLY A 712 -12.71 -11.07 -27.35
C GLY A 712 -13.07 -11.77 -28.67
N GLY A 713 -12.50 -12.96 -28.89
CA GLY A 713 -12.79 -13.77 -30.08
C GLY A 713 -14.20 -14.36 -30.05
N ILE A 714 -14.71 -14.77 -31.22
CA ILE A 714 -16.04 -15.39 -31.32
C ILE A 714 -15.97 -16.91 -31.15
N GLY A 715 -17.05 -17.50 -30.64
CA GLY A 715 -17.25 -18.95 -30.68
C GLY A 715 -17.87 -19.37 -32.01
N LEU A 716 -17.12 -20.05 -32.88
CA LEU A 716 -17.64 -20.49 -34.17
C LEU A 716 -18.58 -21.69 -34.03
N GLN A 717 -19.47 -21.86 -35.01
CA GLN A 717 -20.35 -23.02 -35.13
C GLN A 717 -19.92 -23.98 -36.24
N GLY A 718 -20.25 -25.26 -36.08
CA GLY A 718 -20.37 -26.23 -37.16
C GLY A 718 -21.50 -25.86 -38.16
N ASP A 719 -21.25 -25.48 -39.42
CA ASP A 719 -22.31 -25.51 -40.44
C ASP A 719 -21.84 -25.95 -41.85
N PHE A 720 -22.50 -26.98 -42.39
CA PHE A 720 -22.43 -27.49 -43.76
C PHE A 720 -23.38 -26.73 -44.72
N ILE A 721 -24.50 -26.17 -44.24
CA ILE A 721 -25.48 -25.35 -45.00
C ILE A 721 -26.18 -24.34 -44.06
N GLY A 722 -25.69 -23.09 -44.01
CA GLY A 722 -26.29 -21.99 -43.23
C GLY A 722 -25.35 -20.80 -43.02
N ASN A 723 -25.83 -19.74 -42.37
CA ASN A 723 -25.04 -18.54 -42.05
C ASN A 723 -24.20 -18.82 -40.80
N GLN A 724 -22.88 -19.04 -40.98
CA GLN A 724 -21.91 -19.11 -39.88
C GLN A 724 -21.73 -17.70 -39.27
N ILE A 725 -21.56 -17.61 -37.94
CA ILE A 725 -21.03 -16.39 -37.33
C ILE A 725 -19.55 -16.37 -37.68
N ASP A 726 -19.19 -15.70 -38.77
CA ASP A 726 -17.81 -15.57 -39.26
C ASP A 726 -17.17 -14.25 -38.82
N ASP A 727 -17.99 -13.32 -38.36
CA ASP A 727 -17.61 -12.01 -37.88
C ASP A 727 -18.50 -11.67 -36.69
N LYS A 728 -17.89 -11.08 -35.66
CA LYS A 728 -18.58 -10.61 -34.47
C LYS A 728 -19.54 -9.48 -34.80
N TYR A 729 -19.34 -8.74 -35.89
CA TYR A 729 -20.08 -7.51 -36.16
C TYR A 729 -20.76 -7.45 -37.54
N ALA A 730 -20.79 -8.57 -38.27
CA ALA A 730 -21.57 -8.65 -39.50
C ALA A 730 -23.08 -8.81 -39.18
N GLY A 731 -23.91 -7.91 -39.72
CA GLY A 731 -25.36 -7.80 -39.51
C GLY A 731 -26.08 -9.08 -39.06
N TYR A 732 -26.48 -9.10 -37.79
CA TYR A 732 -27.02 -10.26 -37.09
C TYR A 732 -28.39 -10.71 -37.63
N SER A 733 -28.57 -12.03 -37.81
CA SER A 733 -29.88 -12.64 -38.13
C SER A 733 -30.43 -13.39 -36.91
N PRO A 734 -31.60 -13.00 -36.36
CA PRO A 734 -32.15 -13.57 -35.13
C PRO A 734 -32.57 -15.05 -35.21
N ASN A 735 -32.51 -15.67 -36.41
CA ASN A 735 -32.84 -17.10 -36.57
C ASN A 735 -31.69 -18.07 -36.21
N ASN A 736 -30.49 -17.56 -35.85
CA ASN A 736 -29.31 -18.37 -35.49
C ASN A 736 -29.21 -18.74 -34.00
N GLN A 737 -30.25 -18.47 -33.20
CA GLN A 737 -30.16 -18.30 -31.74
C GLN A 737 -30.11 -19.55 -30.84
N ILE A 738 -30.08 -20.80 -31.35
CA ILE A 738 -30.26 -21.99 -30.48
C ILE A 738 -29.31 -23.15 -30.84
N ARG A 739 -28.20 -22.87 -31.51
CA ARG A 739 -27.22 -23.92 -31.87
C ARG A 739 -26.05 -23.90 -30.91
N ALA A 740 -25.39 -25.05 -30.73
CA ALA A 740 -24.28 -25.19 -29.79
C ALA A 740 -22.96 -24.56 -30.27
N SER A 741 -23.00 -23.27 -30.59
CA SER A 741 -21.80 -22.45 -30.76
C SER A 741 -21.09 -22.24 -29.44
N GLY A 742 -19.79 -21.91 -29.50
CA GLY A 742 -19.07 -21.47 -28.31
C GLY A 742 -19.55 -20.11 -27.81
N GLY A 743 -19.27 -19.82 -26.55
CA GLY A 743 -19.41 -18.46 -26.00
C GLY A 743 -18.37 -17.52 -26.59
N PHE A 744 -18.69 -16.23 -26.66
CA PHE A 744 -17.74 -15.18 -27.00
C PHE A 744 -16.71 -15.01 -25.90
N GLY A 745 -15.49 -14.69 -26.28
CA GLY A 745 -14.47 -14.26 -25.33
C GLY A 745 -14.83 -12.92 -24.72
N GLY A 746 -14.46 -12.75 -23.46
CA GLY A 746 -14.47 -11.48 -22.75
C GLY A 746 -13.63 -10.41 -23.44
N MET A 747 -14.01 -9.15 -23.25
CA MET A 747 -13.17 -8.02 -23.62
C MET A 747 -11.92 -7.96 -22.74
N GLY A 748 -10.83 -7.47 -23.33
CA GLY A 748 -9.59 -7.16 -22.63
C GLY A 748 -9.60 -5.77 -22.00
N ILE A 749 -8.44 -5.15 -21.89
CA ILE A 749 -8.31 -3.75 -21.47
C ILE A 749 -7.34 -2.99 -22.38
N VAL A 750 -7.66 -1.73 -22.65
CA VAL A 750 -6.76 -0.75 -23.27
C VAL A 750 -6.50 0.35 -22.25
N GLN A 751 -5.23 0.58 -21.94
CA GLN A 751 -4.80 1.66 -21.05
C GLN A 751 -3.94 2.65 -21.83
N ILE A 752 -4.32 3.93 -21.77
CA ILE A 752 -3.54 5.02 -22.37
C ILE A 752 -3.09 5.95 -21.24
N LEU A 753 -1.78 6.17 -21.20
CA LEU A 753 -1.10 6.98 -20.22
C LEU A 753 -0.29 8.04 -20.94
N VAL A 754 -0.67 9.29 -20.73
CA VAL A 754 -0.01 10.48 -21.29
C VAL A 754 0.16 11.53 -20.20
N PRO A 755 1.06 12.52 -20.36
CA PRO A 755 1.10 13.64 -19.44
C PRO A 755 -0.27 14.34 -19.43
N PRO A 756 -0.74 14.83 -18.29
CA PRO A 756 -1.95 15.65 -18.24
C PRO A 756 -1.74 16.98 -19.00
N GLY A 757 -2.82 17.57 -19.53
CA GLY A 757 -2.83 18.92 -20.10
C GLY A 757 -3.58 19.94 -19.22
N GLU A 758 -4.13 20.98 -19.87
CA GLU A 758 -4.84 22.10 -19.23
C GLU A 758 -6.36 22.15 -19.59
N ASP A 759 -6.91 21.10 -20.23
CA ASP A 759 -8.28 21.03 -20.79
C ASP A 759 -8.57 22.12 -21.84
N ASP A 760 -7.54 22.52 -22.60
CA ASP A 760 -7.61 23.59 -23.61
C ASP A 760 -8.49 23.21 -24.83
N ASP A 761 -8.69 21.91 -25.08
CA ASP A 761 -9.48 21.43 -26.21
C ASP A 761 -10.96 21.16 -25.89
N GLY A 762 -11.35 21.35 -24.62
CA GLY A 762 -12.72 21.36 -24.14
C GLY A 762 -13.40 19.99 -24.05
N THR A 763 -12.64 18.89 -24.10
CA THR A 763 -13.16 17.53 -23.91
C THR A 763 -13.66 17.30 -22.48
N GLY A 764 -13.22 18.09 -21.51
CA GLY A 764 -13.56 17.94 -20.10
C GLY A 764 -12.66 16.93 -19.37
N SER A 765 -11.49 16.61 -19.93
CA SER A 765 -10.54 15.67 -19.34
C SER A 765 -9.10 16.14 -19.44
N PHE A 766 -8.45 16.34 -18.29
CA PHE A 766 -7.04 16.69 -18.25
C PHE A 766 -6.13 15.55 -18.72
N VAL A 767 -6.60 14.30 -18.66
CA VAL A 767 -5.81 13.12 -19.02
C VAL A 767 -5.90 12.76 -20.51
N ASP A 768 -6.71 13.47 -21.30
CA ASP A 768 -6.88 13.22 -22.73
C ASP A 768 -6.25 14.28 -23.64
N ASP A 769 -5.81 15.43 -23.10
CA ASP A 769 -5.27 16.56 -23.87
C ASP A 769 -4.09 16.18 -24.76
N ASN A 770 -3.22 15.28 -24.27
CA ASN A 770 -2.08 14.78 -25.01
C ASN A 770 -2.43 13.53 -25.87
N ILE A 771 -3.71 13.26 -26.08
CA ILE A 771 -4.25 12.26 -27.01
C ILE A 771 -4.94 13.03 -28.15
N THR A 772 -4.36 12.93 -29.33
CA THR A 772 -4.82 13.68 -30.50
C THR A 772 -5.34 12.72 -31.56
N PHE A 773 -6.56 13.00 -32.04
CA PHE A 773 -7.11 12.35 -33.21
C PHE A 773 -6.98 13.26 -34.42
N THR A 774 -6.51 12.72 -35.55
CA THR A 774 -6.39 13.47 -36.80
C THR A 774 -7.15 12.82 -37.93
N ASN A 775 -7.74 13.62 -38.82
CA ASN A 775 -8.33 13.19 -40.07
C ASN A 775 -7.62 13.91 -41.22
N ASN A 776 -7.00 13.13 -42.11
CA ASN A 776 -6.16 13.67 -43.21
C ASN A 776 -5.09 14.68 -42.72
N GLY A 777 -4.50 14.43 -41.54
CA GLY A 777 -3.47 15.27 -40.95
C GLY A 777 -3.96 16.55 -40.26
N SER A 778 -5.27 16.75 -40.14
CA SER A 778 -5.86 17.86 -39.36
C SER A 778 -6.49 17.31 -38.06
N PRO A 779 -6.36 17.99 -36.90
CA PRO A 779 -7.05 17.59 -35.67
C PRO A 779 -8.56 17.53 -35.87
N VAL A 780 -9.21 16.53 -35.28
CA VAL A 780 -10.68 16.44 -35.24
C VAL A 780 -11.26 17.43 -34.23
N GLY A 781 -12.53 17.81 -34.38
CA GLY A 781 -13.21 18.69 -33.41
C GLY A 781 -13.54 17.98 -32.10
N THR A 782 -13.76 18.73 -31.02
CA THR A 782 -13.98 18.24 -29.65
C THR A 782 -15.01 17.10 -29.55
N ASN A 783 -16.23 17.27 -30.09
CA ASN A 783 -17.26 16.23 -30.03
C ASN A 783 -16.82 14.93 -30.72
N THR A 784 -16.16 15.05 -31.88
CA THR A 784 -15.63 13.89 -32.60
C THR A 784 -14.46 13.25 -31.84
N LYS A 785 -13.62 14.03 -31.14
CA LYS A 785 -12.60 13.48 -30.25
C LYS A 785 -13.23 12.65 -29.13
N ILE A 786 -14.27 13.18 -28.47
CA ILE A 786 -15.02 12.47 -27.41
C ILE A 786 -15.62 11.15 -27.94
N GLU A 787 -16.21 11.16 -29.14
CA GLU A 787 -16.74 9.95 -29.77
C GLU A 787 -15.65 8.93 -30.15
N LEU A 788 -14.52 9.39 -30.68
CA LEU A 788 -13.42 8.50 -31.12
C LEU A 788 -12.63 7.91 -29.94
N ILE A 789 -12.49 8.66 -28.85
CA ILE A 789 -11.84 8.16 -27.63
C ILE A 789 -12.79 7.28 -26.82
N ALA A 790 -14.10 7.61 -26.82
CA ALA A 790 -15.16 6.92 -26.09
C ALA A 790 -14.85 6.66 -24.60
N TRP A 791 -14.01 7.49 -23.97
CA TRP A 791 -13.67 7.36 -22.56
C TRP A 791 -14.92 7.52 -21.70
N ARG A 792 -15.12 6.58 -20.77
CA ARG A 792 -16.35 6.49 -19.98
C ARG A 792 -16.28 7.26 -18.66
N GLY A 793 -15.14 7.86 -18.30
CA GLY A 793 -14.98 8.56 -17.02
C GLY A 793 -14.86 7.63 -15.81
N TRP A 794 -14.81 8.25 -14.63
CA TRP A 794 -14.78 7.55 -13.34
C TRP A 794 -16.19 7.47 -12.74
N PRO A 795 -16.58 6.35 -12.12
CA PRO A 795 -17.84 6.30 -11.36
C PRO A 795 -17.77 7.20 -10.10
N ASP A 796 -18.86 7.92 -9.86
CA ASP A 796 -19.10 8.67 -8.62
C ASP A 796 -19.66 7.76 -7.50
N GLU A 797 -20.02 8.34 -6.36
CA GLU A 797 -20.56 7.59 -5.21
C GLU A 797 -21.93 6.94 -5.51
N GLU A 798 -22.65 7.44 -6.52
CA GLU A 798 -23.91 6.90 -7.02
C GLU A 798 -23.72 5.88 -8.18
N GLY A 799 -22.48 5.62 -8.59
CA GLY A 799 -22.13 4.74 -9.71
C GLY A 799 -22.36 5.38 -11.10
N VAL A 800 -22.64 6.68 -11.16
CA VAL A 800 -22.75 7.43 -12.41
C VAL A 800 -21.34 7.81 -12.86
N ARG A 801 -21.00 7.51 -14.12
CA ARG A 801 -19.68 7.86 -14.63
C ARG A 801 -19.58 9.34 -15.01
N ARG A 802 -18.51 9.98 -14.56
CA ARG A 802 -18.23 11.41 -14.72
C ARG A 802 -16.86 11.64 -15.35
N ASP A 803 -16.78 12.71 -16.14
CA ASP A 803 -15.51 13.26 -16.60
C ASP A 803 -14.74 13.94 -15.45
N ASP A 804 -13.54 14.45 -15.72
CA ASP A 804 -12.65 15.02 -14.69
C ASP A 804 -13.17 16.32 -14.08
N ILE A 805 -14.14 16.97 -14.73
CA ILE A 805 -14.79 18.20 -14.27
C ILE A 805 -16.19 17.95 -13.71
N GLY A 806 -16.58 16.68 -13.55
CA GLY A 806 -17.80 16.25 -12.87
C GLY A 806 -19.06 16.22 -13.73
N ARG A 807 -18.97 16.47 -15.05
CA ARG A 807 -20.12 16.30 -15.94
C ARG A 807 -20.43 14.82 -16.04
N SER A 808 -21.71 14.48 -15.94
CA SER A 808 -22.17 13.13 -16.24
C SER A 808 -21.92 12.87 -17.72
N ILE A 809 -21.17 11.81 -18.01
CA ILE A 809 -21.07 11.30 -19.37
C ILE A 809 -22.38 10.55 -19.58
N ALA A 810 -23.33 11.23 -20.25
CA ALA A 810 -24.65 10.67 -20.46
C ALA A 810 -24.53 9.30 -21.16
N THR A 811 -25.35 8.34 -20.73
CA THR A 811 -25.61 7.09 -21.47
C THR A 811 -26.13 7.32 -22.90
N ASP A 812 -26.32 8.58 -23.32
CA ASP A 812 -26.70 9.02 -24.66
C ASP A 812 -25.53 9.03 -25.67
N LEU A 813 -24.29 8.71 -25.26
CA LEU A 813 -23.30 8.12 -26.17
C LEU A 813 -23.61 6.63 -26.43
N GLY A 814 -24.78 6.11 -26.03
CA GLY A 814 -25.09 4.69 -26.07
C GLY A 814 -24.21 3.85 -25.13
N ILE A 815 -24.78 2.80 -24.55
CA ILE A 815 -23.97 1.68 -24.04
C ILE A 815 -23.33 0.93 -25.22
N ASP A 816 -23.71 1.27 -26.46
CA ASP A 816 -23.33 0.63 -27.72
C ASP A 816 -22.35 1.47 -28.58
N ASP A 817 -21.77 2.59 -28.10
CA ASP A 817 -20.84 3.40 -28.92
C ASP A 817 -19.41 3.32 -28.36
N ASP A 818 -18.65 2.29 -28.77
CA ASP A 818 -17.18 2.34 -28.76
C ASP A 818 -16.68 3.32 -29.84
N GLY A 819 -15.48 3.87 -29.65
CA GLY A 819 -14.82 4.78 -30.58
C GLY A 819 -13.92 4.05 -31.59
N ASP A 820 -12.76 4.65 -31.90
CA ASP A 820 -11.71 4.04 -32.73
C ASP A 820 -10.79 3.10 -31.92
N ILE A 821 -11.14 2.87 -30.66
CA ILE A 821 -10.43 2.05 -29.67
C ILE A 821 -11.45 1.12 -29.04
N ARG A 822 -11.15 -0.19 -29.01
CA ARG A 822 -12.04 -1.20 -28.41
C ARG A 822 -11.28 -2.17 -27.49
N PRO A 823 -11.77 -2.44 -26.27
CA PRO A 823 -12.85 -1.71 -25.58
C PRO A 823 -12.45 -0.24 -25.32
N ALA A 824 -13.43 0.57 -24.94
CA ALA A 824 -13.20 1.93 -24.46
C ALA A 824 -11.97 2.00 -23.51
N PRO A 825 -11.03 2.94 -23.74
CA PRO A 825 -9.76 2.97 -23.02
C PRO A 825 -9.94 3.49 -21.59
N ILE A 826 -9.05 3.05 -20.72
CA ILE A 826 -8.83 3.63 -19.39
C ILE A 826 -7.71 4.65 -19.51
N LEU A 827 -8.02 5.90 -19.19
CA LEU A 827 -7.07 7.01 -19.21
C LEU A 827 -6.45 7.17 -17.81
N LEU A 828 -5.13 7.13 -17.72
CA LEU A 828 -4.40 7.28 -16.46
C LEU A 828 -3.25 8.30 -16.62
N PRO A 829 -2.84 8.98 -15.54
CA PRO A 829 -1.64 9.82 -15.58
C PRO A 829 -0.39 8.98 -15.87
N LEU A 830 0.53 9.55 -16.65
CA LEU A 830 1.79 8.90 -16.98
C LEU A 830 2.67 8.70 -15.71
N PRO A 831 3.23 7.50 -15.47
CA PRO A 831 4.01 7.22 -14.25
C PRO A 831 5.47 7.72 -14.33
N PHE A 832 5.88 8.30 -15.45
CA PHE A 832 7.18 8.94 -15.65
C PHE A 832 7.00 10.23 -16.44
N GLY A 833 7.87 11.21 -16.23
CA GLY A 833 7.72 12.50 -16.89
C GLY A 833 8.86 13.45 -16.59
N PRO A 834 8.83 14.66 -17.16
CA PRO A 834 9.81 15.71 -16.85
C PRO A 834 9.73 16.20 -15.40
N THR A 835 8.60 15.95 -14.75
CA THR A 835 8.31 16.39 -13.40
C THR A 835 7.95 15.22 -12.51
N SER A 836 8.17 15.40 -11.20
CA SER A 836 7.62 14.52 -10.18
C SER A 836 7.19 15.34 -8.98
N ARG A 837 6.20 14.87 -8.24
CA ARG A 837 5.61 15.63 -7.16
C ARG A 837 5.49 14.83 -5.88
N ALA A 838 5.68 15.49 -4.75
CA ALA A 838 5.34 14.96 -3.43
C ALA A 838 4.63 16.02 -2.62
N GLN A 839 3.70 15.57 -1.80
CA GLN A 839 2.99 16.40 -0.84
C GLN A 839 3.08 15.78 0.54
N SER A 840 3.02 16.60 1.58
CA SER A 840 2.76 16.07 2.92
C SER A 840 1.29 15.78 3.13
N ARG A 841 0.95 15.02 4.17
CA ARG A 841 -0.35 15.14 4.84
C ARG A 841 -0.45 16.51 5.55
N TRP A 842 -1.60 16.83 6.12
CA TRP A 842 -1.67 18.00 7.00
C TRP A 842 -0.86 17.75 8.27
N ILE A 843 -0.03 18.72 8.66
CA ILE A 843 0.84 18.61 9.82
C ILE A 843 0.35 19.57 10.89
N ASP A 844 0.10 19.04 12.07
CA ASP A 844 -0.40 19.78 13.23
C ASP A 844 0.75 20.42 14.02
N LEU A 845 0.77 21.77 14.02
CA LEU A 845 1.74 22.57 14.76
C LEU A 845 1.38 22.67 16.26
N GLY A 846 0.22 22.16 16.66
CA GLY A 846 -0.25 22.09 18.03
C GLY A 846 -1.01 23.33 18.49
N ALA A 847 -1.24 23.40 19.80
CA ALA A 847 -2.04 24.43 20.45
C ALA A 847 -1.18 25.65 20.84
N VAL A 848 -0.64 26.34 19.84
CA VAL A 848 0.10 27.60 20.07
C VAL A 848 -0.90 28.72 20.36
N ALA A 849 -1.03 29.10 21.62
CA ALA A 849 -1.83 30.24 22.04
C ALA A 849 -1.06 31.11 23.02
N ARG A 850 -0.86 32.39 22.67
CA ARG A 850 -0.53 33.42 23.66
C ARG A 850 -1.84 34.01 24.19
N GLU A 851 -2.05 33.95 25.49
CA GLU A 851 -3.21 34.61 26.10
C GLU A 851 -3.15 36.14 25.88
N PRO A 852 -4.30 36.79 25.63
CA PRO A 852 -4.41 38.23 25.78
C PRO A 852 -4.18 38.57 27.26
N GLY A 853 -3.05 39.22 27.54
CA GLY A 853 -2.67 39.59 28.90
C GLY A 853 -3.72 40.47 29.55
N ASN A 854 -4.38 39.98 30.60
CA ASN A 854 -5.16 40.82 31.47
C ASN A 854 -4.33 41.27 32.69
N SER A 855 -4.11 42.60 32.73
CA SER A 855 -3.80 43.48 33.86
C SER A 855 -2.36 43.62 34.38
N GLY A 856 -1.57 44.44 33.67
CA GLY A 856 -0.48 45.29 34.19
C GLY A 856 -0.50 46.68 33.49
N PRO A 857 -0.06 47.78 34.15
CA PRO A 857 -0.72 49.11 34.05
C PRO A 857 -0.42 49.98 32.83
N ASN A 858 0.13 49.47 31.73
CA ASN A 858 0.30 50.23 30.48
C ASN A 858 -0.27 49.43 29.31
N VAL A 859 -1.59 49.52 29.16
CA VAL A 859 -2.36 48.96 28.04
C VAL A 859 -2.06 49.74 26.77
N VAL A 860 -1.73 49.04 25.68
CA VAL A 860 -1.98 49.52 24.31
C VAL A 860 -2.68 48.40 23.55
N ASN A 861 -3.88 48.72 23.06
CA ASN A 861 -4.69 48.13 21.99
C ASN A 861 -4.65 46.61 21.76
N VAL A 862 -5.86 46.04 21.77
CA VAL A 862 -6.23 44.66 21.44
C VAL A 862 -5.75 44.30 20.02
N ALA A 863 -4.47 43.97 19.87
CA ALA A 863 -3.97 43.27 18.71
C ALA A 863 -4.47 41.82 18.76
N PRO A 864 -4.77 41.19 17.61
CA PRO A 864 -4.99 39.75 17.58
C PRO A 864 -3.81 39.02 18.26
N PRO A 865 -4.06 37.90 18.96
CA PRO A 865 -2.99 37.12 19.57
C PRO A 865 -1.96 36.74 18.49
N PRO A 866 -0.64 36.79 18.82
CA PRO A 866 0.41 36.49 17.85
C PRO A 866 0.20 35.10 17.24
N GLN A 867 0.15 35.07 15.92
CA GLN A 867 0.14 33.85 15.12
C GLN A 867 1.59 33.40 14.91
N PRO A 868 1.83 32.12 14.57
CA PRO A 868 3.16 31.71 14.15
C PRO A 868 3.58 32.54 12.93
N ASP A 869 4.71 33.22 13.00
CA ASP A 869 5.34 33.85 11.83
C ASP A 869 6.35 32.85 11.26
N PHE A 870 6.24 32.56 9.97
CA PHE A 870 7.13 31.62 9.28
C PHE A 870 8.29 32.37 8.64
N GLU A 871 9.47 31.76 8.64
CA GLU A 871 10.69 32.36 8.11
C GLU A 871 11.37 31.35 7.18
N PHE A 872 11.07 31.38 5.88
CA PHE A 872 11.69 30.47 4.89
C PHE A 872 12.47 31.24 3.81
N ASP A 873 13.70 30.81 3.55
CA ASP A 873 14.65 31.47 2.63
C ASP A 873 15.29 30.43 1.68
N GLY A 874 15.96 30.93 0.63
CA GLY A 874 16.65 30.10 -0.37
C GLY A 874 15.79 29.74 -1.60
N LEU A 875 14.60 30.34 -1.72
CA LEU A 875 13.76 30.29 -2.92
C LEU A 875 13.72 31.66 -3.61
N LEU A 876 13.45 31.65 -4.90
CA LEU A 876 12.98 32.82 -5.62
C LEU A 876 11.60 33.22 -5.08
N THR A 877 11.46 34.45 -4.59
CA THR A 877 10.21 34.93 -3.98
C THR A 877 9.36 35.81 -4.93
N SER A 878 9.78 35.98 -6.19
CA SER A 878 9.08 36.84 -7.15
C SER A 878 9.33 36.40 -8.60
N GLY A 879 8.45 36.82 -9.51
CA GLY A 879 8.50 36.44 -10.93
C GLY A 879 7.85 35.09 -11.21
N ASP A 880 7.95 34.63 -12.46
CA ASP A 880 7.32 33.38 -12.92
C ASP A 880 7.94 32.14 -12.24
N ASP A 881 9.20 32.26 -11.83
CA ASP A 881 9.97 31.21 -11.15
C ASP A 881 9.79 31.25 -9.61
N ALA A 882 8.77 31.93 -9.08
CA ALA A 882 8.54 32.01 -7.63
C ALA A 882 8.31 30.61 -7.02
N GLY A 883 9.06 30.29 -5.96
CA GLY A 883 9.09 29.00 -5.30
C GLY A 883 10.22 28.08 -5.70
N TYR A 884 10.90 28.36 -6.81
CA TYR A 884 12.04 27.56 -7.23
C TYR A 884 13.27 27.88 -6.39
N VAL A 885 14.11 26.88 -6.16
CA VAL A 885 15.38 27.06 -5.44
C VAL A 885 16.22 28.11 -6.16
N GLU A 886 16.67 29.12 -5.41
CA GLU A 886 17.55 30.17 -5.93
C GLU A 886 18.92 29.55 -6.26
N TRP A 887 19.56 29.98 -7.36
CA TRP A 887 20.82 29.40 -7.82
C TRP A 887 21.90 30.46 -8.10
N SER A 888 23.15 30.07 -7.85
CA SER A 888 24.35 30.83 -8.22
C SER A 888 25.41 29.88 -8.77
N GLY A 889 25.77 30.01 -10.04
CA GLY A 889 26.78 29.15 -10.67
C GLY A 889 26.42 27.65 -10.75
N GLY A 890 25.13 27.28 -10.63
CA GLY A 890 24.65 25.88 -10.63
C GLY A 890 24.52 25.27 -9.23
N VAL A 891 24.89 26.03 -8.20
CA VAL A 891 24.74 25.63 -6.80
C VAL A 891 23.53 26.34 -6.22
N GLN A 892 22.82 25.69 -5.29
CA GLN A 892 21.80 26.33 -4.46
C GLN A 892 22.38 27.58 -3.79
N SER A 893 21.72 28.72 -3.98
CA SER A 893 22.00 29.94 -3.23
C SER A 893 21.46 29.75 -1.81
N VAL A 894 22.37 29.76 -0.84
CA VAL A 894 22.03 29.63 0.58
C VAL A 894 22.29 30.98 1.24
N PRO A 895 21.24 31.67 1.73
CA PRO A 895 21.44 32.97 2.36
C PRO A 895 22.28 32.88 3.64
N GLU A 896 23.27 33.78 3.73
CA GLU A 896 24.10 33.94 4.92
C GLU A 896 23.36 34.83 5.94
N VAL A 897 23.03 34.26 7.09
CA VAL A 897 22.31 34.93 8.18
C VAL A 897 23.31 35.60 9.13
N LEU A 898 24.46 34.95 9.33
CA LEU A 898 25.56 35.46 10.15
C LEU A 898 26.88 35.18 9.46
N ALA A 899 27.69 36.21 9.27
CA ALA A 899 29.05 36.09 8.73
C ALA A 899 29.98 35.23 9.62
N PRO A 900 31.08 34.67 9.08
CA PRO A 900 32.00 33.83 9.85
C PRO A 900 32.54 34.48 11.13
N VAL A 901 32.29 33.85 12.28
CA VAL A 901 32.68 34.31 13.62
C VAL A 901 33.52 33.25 14.32
N ALA A 902 34.52 33.68 15.10
CA ALA A 902 35.37 32.76 15.86
C ALA A 902 34.61 32.15 17.04
N PHE A 903 34.93 30.90 17.37
CA PHE A 903 34.39 30.20 18.54
C PHE A 903 35.50 29.61 19.42
N SER A 904 35.15 29.25 20.65
CA SER A 904 36.03 28.68 21.67
C SER A 904 35.30 27.63 22.51
N ASP A 905 35.99 26.96 23.45
CA ASP A 905 35.40 26.01 24.41
C ASP A 905 34.49 24.94 23.77
N LEU A 906 35.02 24.23 22.77
CA LEU A 906 34.35 23.07 22.19
C LEU A 906 34.19 21.95 23.24
N ARG A 907 32.96 21.48 23.43
CA ARG A 907 32.60 20.32 24.24
C ARG A 907 31.81 19.33 23.40
N THR A 908 32.08 18.03 23.56
CA THR A 908 31.48 16.98 22.72
C THR A 908 30.49 16.07 23.44
N ASP A 909 30.29 16.30 24.74
CA ASP A 909 29.55 15.45 25.67
C ASP A 909 28.37 16.21 26.32
N GLN A 910 27.78 17.15 25.59
CA GLN A 910 26.71 17.99 26.10
C GLN A 910 25.34 17.40 25.75
N VAL A 911 24.30 17.92 26.40
CA VAL A 911 22.90 17.59 26.09
C VAL A 911 22.16 18.89 25.81
N ALA A 912 21.45 18.95 24.70
CA ALA A 912 20.58 20.06 24.33
C ALA A 912 19.32 19.50 23.68
N ALA A 913 18.16 20.12 23.95
CA ALA A 913 16.87 19.65 23.43
C ALA A 913 16.57 18.16 23.69
N GLY A 914 17.08 17.61 24.80
CA GLY A 914 16.91 16.19 25.17
C GLY A 914 17.81 15.20 24.41
N GLN A 915 18.76 15.68 23.60
CA GLN A 915 19.66 14.85 22.79
C GLN A 915 21.13 15.19 23.06
N SER A 916 22.03 14.25 22.80
CA SER A 916 23.48 14.51 22.82
C SER A 916 23.83 15.64 21.84
N ALA A 917 24.80 16.49 22.20
CA ALA A 917 25.14 17.68 21.44
C ALA A 917 26.62 18.05 21.54
N TYR A 918 27.11 18.68 20.49
CA TYR A 918 28.33 19.49 20.54
C TYR A 918 27.99 20.89 21.04
N ARG A 919 28.86 21.51 21.84
CA ARG A 919 28.69 22.89 22.31
C ARG A 919 29.94 23.71 22.02
N VAL A 920 29.76 24.92 21.53
CA VAL A 920 30.84 25.92 21.43
C VAL A 920 30.41 27.23 22.09
N ARG A 921 31.39 28.03 22.48
CA ARG A 921 31.21 29.40 22.98
C ARG A 921 31.56 30.40 21.89
N VAL A 922 30.62 31.28 21.55
CA VAL A 922 30.78 32.36 20.58
C VAL A 922 30.79 33.70 21.31
N THR A 923 31.73 34.58 20.97
CA THR A 923 31.89 35.88 21.64
C THR A 923 30.68 36.77 21.40
N SER A 924 30.30 37.52 22.43
CA SER A 924 29.28 38.57 22.37
C SER A 924 29.39 39.51 21.19
N GLY A 925 28.25 39.87 20.59
CA GLY A 925 28.17 40.82 19.49
C GLY A 925 28.21 40.14 18.13
N ALA A 926 28.80 38.95 18.02
CA ALA A 926 28.69 38.11 16.82
C ALA A 926 27.23 37.75 16.54
N LEU A 927 26.52 37.16 17.51
CA LEU A 927 25.12 36.73 17.37
C LEU A 927 24.11 37.85 17.62
N GLY A 928 24.55 39.11 17.81
CA GLY A 928 23.68 40.24 18.15
C GLY A 928 22.99 40.11 19.52
N VAL A 929 21.91 40.88 19.71
CA VAL A 929 21.05 40.84 20.92
C VAL A 929 19.84 39.91 20.70
N GLN A 930 20.04 38.84 19.93
CA GLN A 930 18.94 37.94 19.56
C GLN A 930 18.41 37.18 20.78
N PRO A 931 17.10 36.88 20.84
CA PRO A 931 16.54 36.00 21.86
C PRO A 931 17.13 34.59 21.76
N ASN A 932 17.14 33.85 22.86
CA ASN A 932 17.55 32.44 22.86
C ASN A 932 16.79 31.65 21.78
N ASN A 933 17.46 30.67 21.19
CA ASN A 933 16.93 29.78 20.14
C ASN A 933 16.46 30.42 18.82
N ARG A 934 16.60 31.74 18.58
CA ARG A 934 16.46 32.39 17.25
C ARG A 934 17.01 31.59 16.06
N TYR A 935 18.18 30.97 16.24
CA TYR A 935 18.87 30.19 15.21
C TYR A 935 18.70 28.67 15.35
N ALA A 936 17.79 28.20 16.20
CA ALA A 936 17.47 26.77 16.28
C ALA A 936 17.02 26.27 14.90
N HIS A 937 17.49 25.09 14.52
CA HIS A 937 17.28 24.42 13.22
C HIS A 937 17.92 25.09 11.99
N TYR A 938 18.57 26.25 12.14
CA TYR A 938 19.48 26.76 11.10
C TYR A 938 20.71 25.86 10.98
N ARG A 939 21.48 26.04 9.90
CA ARG A 939 22.75 25.35 9.71
C ARG A 939 23.91 26.24 10.13
N ALA A 940 24.79 25.71 10.97
CA ALA A 940 26.08 26.30 11.26
C ALA A 940 27.13 25.66 10.36
N GLU A 941 27.68 26.43 9.43
CA GLU A 941 28.81 26.00 8.62
C GLU A 941 30.13 26.33 9.33
N PHE A 942 30.93 25.29 9.56
CA PHE A 942 32.25 25.39 10.16
C PHE A 942 33.30 25.59 9.07
N VAL A 943 34.18 26.58 9.28
CA VAL A 943 35.24 26.94 8.36
C VAL A 943 36.60 27.00 9.08
N ASP A 944 37.68 26.84 8.31
CA ASP A 944 39.04 27.04 8.79
C ASP A 944 39.41 28.56 8.87
N ASP A 945 40.62 28.87 9.32
CA ASP A 945 41.11 30.26 9.42
C ASP A 945 41.18 30.98 8.06
N ASN A 946 41.25 30.23 6.95
CA ASN A 946 41.27 30.75 5.59
C ASN A 946 39.86 30.93 5.01
N GLY A 947 38.81 30.52 5.74
CA GLY A 947 37.42 30.56 5.29
C GLY A 947 36.99 29.38 4.43
N ASN A 948 37.79 28.32 4.35
CA ASN A 948 37.41 27.10 3.61
C ASN A 948 36.35 26.32 4.41
N ARG A 949 35.27 25.91 3.73
CA ARG A 949 34.21 25.06 4.29
C ARG A 949 34.76 23.69 4.71
N LEU A 950 34.43 23.28 5.94
CA LEU A 950 34.77 21.96 6.47
C LEU A 950 33.53 21.05 6.58
N THR A 951 32.46 21.54 7.19
CA THR A 951 31.18 20.82 7.35
C THR A 951 30.08 21.80 7.75
N ASP A 952 28.81 21.37 7.72
CA ASP A 952 27.70 22.10 8.33
C ASP A 952 26.87 21.21 9.25
N LEU A 953 26.54 21.72 10.44
CA LEU A 953 25.77 21.01 11.45
C LEU A 953 24.47 21.76 11.76
N ARG A 954 23.42 21.03 12.12
CA ARG A 954 22.16 21.62 12.56
C ARG A 954 22.33 22.20 13.96
N ILE A 955 21.86 23.42 14.17
CA ILE A 955 21.82 24.06 15.48
C ILE A 955 20.63 23.49 16.25
N LEU A 956 20.86 22.86 17.39
CA LEU A 956 19.81 22.33 18.26
C LEU A 956 19.26 23.39 19.21
N ALA A 957 20.15 24.25 19.73
CA ALA A 957 19.78 25.32 20.64
C ALA A 957 20.87 26.40 20.62
N HIS A 958 20.51 27.61 21.04
CA HIS A 958 21.50 28.61 21.41
C HIS A 958 21.03 29.43 22.61
N GLU A 959 21.96 29.69 23.52
CA GLU A 959 21.68 30.31 24.81
C GLU A 959 22.69 31.40 25.11
N ARG A 960 22.20 32.54 25.59
CA ARG A 960 23.07 33.61 26.08
C ARG A 960 23.60 33.29 27.49
N ILE A 961 24.89 33.52 27.74
CA ILE A 961 25.49 33.29 29.06
C ILE A 961 25.00 34.37 30.04
N ALA A 962 24.40 33.95 31.15
CA ALA A 962 23.89 34.85 32.19
C ALA A 962 24.98 35.79 32.74
N GLY A 963 24.72 37.09 32.73
CA GLY A 963 25.66 38.12 33.21
C GLY A 963 26.89 38.33 32.31
N GLY A 964 26.95 37.65 31.16
CA GLY A 964 28.05 37.73 30.21
C GLY A 964 27.63 38.31 28.87
N SER A 965 28.64 38.53 28.06
CA SER A 965 28.50 39.01 26.71
C SER A 965 28.27 37.81 25.75
N ASP A 966 28.84 36.65 26.02
CA ASP A 966 28.94 35.52 25.09
C ASP A 966 27.70 34.61 25.04
N SER A 967 27.66 33.73 24.04
CA SER A 967 26.59 32.74 23.86
C SER A 967 27.16 31.32 23.70
N TYR A 968 26.42 30.33 24.17
CA TYR A 968 26.62 28.92 23.84
C TYR A 968 25.74 28.54 22.66
N VAL A 969 26.31 27.83 21.70
CA VAL A 969 25.57 27.25 20.57
C VAL A 969 25.75 25.74 20.62
N TYR A 970 24.64 25.03 20.53
CA TYR A 970 24.57 23.58 20.59
C TYR A 970 24.25 23.02 19.21
N PHE A 971 24.96 21.98 18.80
CA PHE A 971 24.82 21.37 17.49
C PHE A 971 24.55 19.88 17.60
N GLU A 972 23.85 19.38 16.60
CA GLU A 972 23.64 17.95 16.41
C GLU A 972 25.00 17.26 16.19
N PRO A 973 25.32 16.21 16.98
CA PRO A 973 26.61 15.58 16.92
C PRO A 973 26.73 14.68 15.69
N THR A 974 27.85 14.77 14.99
CA THR A 974 28.29 13.78 14.00
C THR A 974 29.26 12.78 14.65
N ALA A 975 29.75 11.78 13.90
CA ALA A 975 30.73 10.83 14.43
C ALA A 975 32.04 11.50 14.91
N VAL A 976 32.48 12.58 14.26
CA VAL A 976 33.71 13.32 14.61
C VAL A 976 33.53 14.81 14.29
N PHE A 977 33.86 15.68 15.25
CA PHE A 977 33.91 17.13 15.03
C PHE A 977 35.17 17.54 14.23
N PRO A 978 35.09 18.45 13.24
CA PRO A 978 36.24 18.86 12.45
C PRO A 978 37.30 19.60 13.28
N ALA A 979 38.46 18.98 13.48
CA ALA A 979 39.54 19.54 14.31
C ALA A 979 40.15 20.86 13.78
N ALA A 980 40.04 21.13 12.48
CA ALA A 980 40.52 22.35 11.85
C ALA A 980 39.52 23.52 11.92
N ALA A 981 38.31 23.31 12.45
CA ALA A 981 37.31 24.36 12.56
C ALA A 981 37.68 25.37 13.65
N THR A 982 37.81 26.63 13.26
CA THR A 982 38.11 27.75 14.16
C THR A 982 37.03 28.84 14.13
N ARG A 983 36.22 28.86 13.07
CA ARG A 983 35.13 29.80 12.87
C ARG A 983 33.86 29.08 12.42
N LEU A 984 32.71 29.70 12.65
CA LEU A 984 31.42 29.24 12.16
C LEU A 984 30.63 30.41 11.57
N ARG A 985 29.77 30.13 10.59
CA ARG A 985 28.74 31.05 10.07
C ARG A 985 27.37 30.41 10.13
N ILE A 986 26.30 31.21 10.21
CA ILE A 986 24.92 30.69 10.24
C ILE A 986 24.28 30.92 8.87
N LEU A 987 23.68 29.86 8.35
CA LEU A 987 23.07 29.79 7.03
C LEU A 987 21.59 29.46 7.16
N ALA A 988 20.75 30.12 6.34
CA ALA A 988 19.35 29.77 6.13
C ALA A 988 19.22 28.58 5.16
N LYS A 989 19.94 27.49 5.45
CA LYS A 989 19.95 26.27 4.65
C LYS A 989 18.85 25.34 5.13
N PHE A 990 17.65 25.55 4.63
CA PHE A 990 16.44 24.84 5.06
C PHE A 990 16.18 23.53 4.33
N PHE A 991 16.97 23.25 3.31
CA PHE A 991 16.92 21.99 2.59
C PHE A 991 18.31 21.68 2.04
N ALA A 992 18.58 20.41 1.79
CA ALA A 992 19.77 19.98 1.09
C ALA A 992 19.39 19.20 -0.16
N LEU A 993 19.80 19.76 -1.30
CA LEU A 993 19.54 19.21 -2.62
C LEU A 993 20.82 18.61 -3.19
N GLU A 994 20.70 17.42 -3.76
CA GLU A 994 21.70 16.81 -4.63
C GLU A 994 21.07 16.53 -6.00
N THR A 995 21.85 16.68 -7.06
CA THR A 995 21.50 16.29 -8.43
C THR A 995 22.58 15.33 -8.92
N ASP A 996 22.18 14.12 -9.33
CA ASP A 996 23.09 13.06 -9.80
C ASP A 996 24.19 12.71 -8.78
N GLY A 997 23.85 12.76 -7.48
CA GLY A 997 24.77 12.50 -6.38
C GLY A 997 25.79 13.61 -6.12
N GLN A 998 25.65 14.77 -6.77
CA GLN A 998 26.46 15.98 -6.49
C GLN A 998 25.60 17.02 -5.78
N GLN A 999 26.17 17.67 -4.76
CA GLN A 999 25.46 18.74 -4.03
C GLN A 999 25.11 19.91 -4.97
N GLY A 1000 23.86 20.38 -4.93
CA GLY A 1000 23.37 21.51 -5.73
C GLY A 1000 22.40 21.08 -6.85
N LEU A 1001 22.23 21.96 -7.85
CA LEU A 1001 21.23 21.81 -8.92
C LEU A 1001 21.80 21.19 -10.20
N GLY A 1002 23.10 20.87 -10.20
CA GLY A 1002 23.83 20.37 -11.35
C GLY A 1002 24.35 21.47 -12.28
N PRO A 1003 24.80 21.10 -13.49
CA PRO A 1003 25.39 22.06 -14.43
C PRO A 1003 24.37 23.08 -14.93
N LEU A 1004 24.86 24.30 -15.17
CA LEU A 1004 24.09 25.35 -15.82
C LEU A 1004 24.04 25.14 -17.34
N ASP A 1005 22.88 25.42 -17.92
CA ASP A 1005 22.69 25.66 -19.34
C ASP A 1005 22.15 27.08 -19.56
N ALA A 1006 22.81 27.85 -20.43
CA ALA A 1006 22.48 29.26 -20.67
C ALA A 1006 22.29 30.12 -19.39
N GLY A 1007 22.97 29.78 -18.29
CA GLY A 1007 22.88 30.50 -17.00
C GLY A 1007 21.76 30.03 -16.05
N ARG A 1008 20.96 29.04 -16.43
CA ARG A 1008 19.95 28.38 -15.59
C ARG A 1008 20.35 26.93 -15.30
N PRO A 1009 20.04 26.36 -14.14
CA PRO A 1009 20.28 24.94 -13.91
C PRO A 1009 19.38 24.12 -14.84
N ARG A 1010 19.88 22.99 -15.34
CA ARG A 1010 19.06 22.10 -16.20
C ARG A 1010 17.80 21.60 -15.47
N SER A 1011 17.93 21.40 -14.17
CA SER A 1011 16.89 20.84 -13.30
C SER A 1011 16.73 21.74 -12.07
N ASN A 1012 15.52 21.89 -11.55
CA ASN A 1012 15.26 22.66 -10.34
C ASN A 1012 14.12 22.04 -9.51
N VAL A 1013 13.96 22.50 -8.27
CA VAL A 1013 12.92 22.08 -7.35
C VAL A 1013 12.09 23.30 -6.96
N ARG A 1014 10.76 23.17 -6.96
CA ARG A 1014 9.83 24.17 -6.45
C ARG A 1014 9.24 23.69 -5.13
N ILE A 1015 9.23 24.56 -4.13
CA ILE A 1015 8.69 24.25 -2.79
C ILE A 1015 7.55 25.25 -2.50
N GLY A 1016 6.36 24.71 -2.25
CA GLY A 1016 5.16 25.48 -1.91
C GLY A 1016 4.58 25.07 -0.56
N PHE A 1017 3.82 25.98 0.05
CA PHE A 1017 3.17 25.76 1.33
C PHE A 1017 1.70 26.13 1.26
N ALA A 1018 0.90 25.40 2.02
CA ALA A 1018 -0.48 25.75 2.35
C ALA A 1018 -0.67 25.66 3.87
N PHE A 1019 -1.49 26.55 4.40
CA PHE A 1019 -1.80 26.63 5.83
C PHE A 1019 -3.30 26.51 6.05
N HIS A 1020 -3.70 25.95 7.21
CA HIS A 1020 -5.11 25.80 7.55
C HIS A 1020 -5.38 26.06 9.04
N ALA A 1021 -6.56 26.59 9.35
CA ALA A 1021 -7.07 26.67 10.72
C ALA A 1021 -7.70 25.32 11.18
N ASP A 1022 -8.70 24.82 10.46
CA ASP A 1022 -9.32 23.50 10.70
C ASP A 1022 -9.68 22.81 9.36
N PRO A 1023 -9.00 21.73 8.95
CA PRO A 1023 -9.15 21.15 7.61
C PRO A 1023 -10.51 20.44 7.45
N ASN A 1024 -11.24 20.24 8.55
CA ASN A 1024 -12.60 19.70 8.57
C ASN A 1024 -13.67 20.80 8.47
N ALA A 1025 -13.28 22.08 8.57
CA ALA A 1025 -14.19 23.18 8.36
C ALA A 1025 -14.56 23.28 6.88
N SER A 1026 -15.85 23.44 6.60
CA SER A 1026 -16.36 23.63 5.24
C SER A 1026 -16.10 25.04 4.67
N ASP A 1027 -15.54 25.96 5.47
CA ASP A 1027 -15.23 27.32 5.06
C ASP A 1027 -13.85 27.36 4.35
N PRO A 1028 -13.82 27.53 3.01
CA PRO A 1028 -12.56 27.55 2.26
C PRO A 1028 -11.67 28.76 2.61
N SER A 1029 -12.19 29.78 3.31
CA SER A 1029 -11.40 30.90 3.82
C SER A 1029 -10.57 30.57 5.06
N GLU A 1030 -10.65 29.34 5.57
CA GLU A 1030 -9.75 28.82 6.60
C GLU A 1030 -8.44 28.24 6.05
N ARG A 1031 -8.35 28.09 4.72
CA ARG A 1031 -7.17 27.61 4.00
C ARG A 1031 -6.45 28.76 3.28
N PHE A 1032 -5.12 28.76 3.35
CA PHE A 1032 -4.26 29.77 2.71
C PHE A 1032 -3.15 29.10 1.89
N PRO A 1033 -3.04 29.38 0.59
CA PRO A 1033 -4.06 30.05 -0.24
C PRO A 1033 -5.36 29.24 -0.28
N VAL A 1034 -6.46 29.83 -0.73
CA VAL A 1034 -7.78 29.16 -0.78
C VAL A 1034 -7.72 27.86 -1.58
N THR A 1035 -6.95 27.84 -2.67
CA THR A 1035 -6.69 26.67 -3.51
C THR A 1035 -5.19 26.52 -3.81
N GLY A 1036 -4.72 25.28 -4.01
CA GLY A 1036 -3.33 25.01 -4.36
C GLY A 1036 -2.31 25.35 -3.26
N PHE A 1037 -1.08 25.68 -3.64
CA PHE A 1037 0.02 26.00 -2.72
C PHE A 1037 0.63 27.34 -3.12
N SER A 1038 1.05 28.14 -2.13
CA SER A 1038 1.80 29.37 -2.40
C SER A 1038 3.27 29.12 -2.16
N ALA A 1039 4.08 29.48 -3.15
CA ALA A 1039 5.52 29.35 -3.10
C ALA A 1039 6.21 30.70 -2.77
N ASN A 1040 5.42 31.78 -2.68
CA ASN A 1040 5.87 33.08 -2.20
C ASN A 1040 5.39 33.29 -0.76
N VAL A 1041 6.19 32.83 0.20
CA VAL A 1041 5.85 32.88 1.62
C VAL A 1041 6.03 34.30 2.18
N ASN A 1042 7.19 34.93 1.89
CA ASN A 1042 7.64 36.18 2.55
C ASN A 1042 7.52 37.45 1.68
N GLY A 1043 7.19 37.34 0.39
CA GLY A 1043 7.14 38.50 -0.51
C GLY A 1043 5.90 39.39 -0.30
N PRO A 1044 5.90 40.62 -0.85
CA PRO A 1044 4.72 41.49 -0.84
C PRO A 1044 3.51 40.84 -1.51
N GLY A 1045 2.35 40.87 -0.86
CA GLY A 1045 1.14 40.14 -1.26
C GLY A 1045 1.26 38.62 -1.09
N GLY A 1046 2.33 38.13 -0.47
CA GLY A 1046 2.63 36.73 -0.23
C GLY A 1046 1.76 36.11 0.85
N LEU A 1047 1.99 34.81 1.10
CA LEU A 1047 1.14 33.97 1.94
C LEU A 1047 0.96 34.52 3.37
N LEU A 1048 2.02 35.00 4.00
CA LEU A 1048 1.96 35.52 5.36
C LEU A 1048 1.18 36.83 5.46
N GLU A 1049 1.32 37.73 4.47
CA GLU A 1049 0.55 38.97 4.43
C GLU A 1049 -0.95 38.66 4.29
N GLN A 1050 -1.30 37.70 3.44
CA GLN A 1050 -2.69 37.23 3.27
C GLN A 1050 -3.25 36.64 4.56
N MET A 1051 -2.50 35.78 5.24
CA MET A 1051 -2.92 35.20 6.53
C MET A 1051 -3.12 36.28 7.61
N SER A 1052 -2.18 37.21 7.70
CA SER A 1052 -2.23 38.31 8.67
C SER A 1052 -3.45 39.22 8.46
N ALA A 1053 -3.84 39.47 7.21
CA ALA A 1053 -4.99 40.31 6.87
C ALA A 1053 -6.33 39.69 7.29
N VAL A 1054 -6.42 38.36 7.30
CA VAL A 1054 -7.65 37.63 7.68
C VAL A 1054 -7.72 37.36 9.18
N GLY A 1055 -6.60 37.46 9.91
CA GLY A 1055 -6.57 37.35 11.37
C GLY A 1055 -6.90 35.96 11.94
N LYS A 1056 -6.94 34.93 11.09
CA LYS A 1056 -7.20 33.52 11.46
C LYS A 1056 -5.91 32.81 11.88
N ARG A 1057 -5.98 31.94 12.91
CA ARG A 1057 -4.83 31.17 13.40
C ARG A 1057 -4.60 29.95 12.52
N ALA A 1058 -3.57 29.96 11.69
CA ALA A 1058 -3.09 28.74 11.06
C ALA A 1058 -2.33 27.90 12.10
N VAL A 1059 -2.86 26.72 12.40
CA VAL A 1059 -2.19 25.73 13.27
C VAL A 1059 -1.79 24.48 12.50
N LEU A 1060 -2.13 24.43 11.20
CA LEU A 1060 -1.76 23.35 10.31
C LEU A 1060 -0.97 23.86 9.12
N VAL A 1061 -0.03 23.04 8.67
CA VAL A 1061 0.75 23.28 7.45
C VAL A 1061 0.77 22.03 6.57
N LYS A 1062 0.78 22.25 5.26
CA LYS A 1062 1.03 21.25 4.22
C LYS A 1062 2.11 21.79 3.31
N TRP A 1063 3.09 20.97 2.94
CA TRP A 1063 4.08 21.33 1.93
C TRP A 1063 3.84 20.57 0.62
N ASP A 1064 4.31 21.15 -0.48
CA ASP A 1064 4.26 20.61 -1.83
C ASP A 1064 5.63 20.80 -2.49
N ILE A 1065 6.18 19.72 -3.05
CA ILE A 1065 7.49 19.71 -3.68
C ILE A 1065 7.32 19.21 -5.11
N LEU A 1066 7.65 20.06 -6.08
CA LEU A 1066 7.70 19.72 -7.49
C LEU A 1066 9.16 19.65 -7.95
N PHE A 1067 9.59 18.48 -8.34
CA PHE A 1067 10.85 18.25 -9.04
C PHE A 1067 10.64 18.52 -10.52
N ASP A 1068 11.47 19.38 -11.11
CA ASP A 1068 11.47 19.68 -12.55
C ASP A 1068 12.84 19.36 -13.14
N GLN A 1069 12.90 18.30 -13.92
CA GLN A 1069 14.12 17.79 -14.53
C GLN A 1069 14.50 18.54 -15.82
N ARG A 1070 13.63 19.42 -16.33
CA ARG A 1070 13.82 20.21 -17.56
C ARG A 1070 13.73 21.73 -17.33
N PHE A 1071 13.81 22.20 -16.09
CA PHE A 1071 13.67 23.62 -15.74
C PHE A 1071 14.44 24.59 -16.66
N GLY A 1072 15.71 24.34 -16.92
CA GLY A 1072 16.54 25.21 -17.78
C GLY A 1072 16.32 25.01 -19.29
N GLN A 1073 15.66 23.92 -19.68
CA GLN A 1073 15.45 23.50 -21.07
C GLN A 1073 14.07 22.83 -21.24
N PRO A 1074 12.96 23.57 -21.07
CA PRO A 1074 11.61 22.97 -21.08
C PRO A 1074 11.27 22.26 -22.40
N SER A 1075 11.90 22.65 -23.51
CA SER A 1075 11.73 22.04 -24.83
C SER A 1075 12.69 20.87 -25.12
N ALA A 1076 13.60 20.51 -24.21
CA ALA A 1076 14.51 19.39 -24.43
C ALA A 1076 13.75 18.06 -24.45
N PRO A 1077 14.14 17.11 -25.34
CA PRO A 1077 13.55 15.79 -25.35
C PRO A 1077 13.82 15.06 -24.03
N LEU A 1078 12.87 14.24 -23.59
CA LEU A 1078 13.05 13.38 -22.44
C LEU A 1078 14.09 12.29 -22.76
N VAL A 1079 14.99 12.04 -21.83
CA VAL A 1079 16.05 11.03 -21.98
C VAL A 1079 16.19 10.22 -20.69
N PRO A 1080 16.61 8.94 -20.74
CA PRO A 1080 16.80 8.13 -19.53
C PRO A 1080 17.87 8.69 -18.58
N SER A 1081 18.76 9.56 -19.07
CA SER A 1081 19.78 10.25 -18.29
C SER A 1081 19.31 11.61 -17.77
N MET A 1082 18.01 11.82 -17.59
CA MET A 1082 17.50 13.05 -16.99
C MET A 1082 18.08 13.22 -15.59
N PRO A 1083 18.39 14.47 -15.15
CA PRO A 1083 18.98 14.70 -13.85
C PRO A 1083 18.10 14.16 -12.72
N SER A 1084 18.69 13.34 -11.85
CA SER A 1084 18.00 12.78 -10.69
C SER A 1084 18.23 13.66 -9.47
N GLN A 1085 17.20 14.39 -9.08
CA GLN A 1085 17.22 15.26 -7.92
C GLN A 1085 16.84 14.49 -6.66
N THR A 1086 17.51 14.76 -5.55
CA THR A 1086 17.20 14.21 -4.23
C THR A 1086 17.25 15.30 -3.17
N LEU A 1087 16.23 15.34 -2.32
CA LEU A 1087 16.14 16.18 -1.15
C LEU A 1087 16.41 15.34 0.10
N ASP A 1088 17.44 15.72 0.86
CA ASP A 1088 17.80 15.02 2.10
C ASP A 1088 16.90 15.38 3.27
N TYR A 1089 16.47 16.64 3.33
CA TYR A 1089 15.58 17.15 4.35
C TYR A 1089 14.89 18.42 3.89
N LEU A 1090 13.77 18.74 4.53
CA LEU A 1090 13.07 20.03 4.44
C LEU A 1090 12.83 20.56 5.86
N VAL A 1091 13.18 21.82 6.11
CA VAL A 1091 13.00 22.51 7.39
C VAL A 1091 12.13 23.73 7.16
N LEU A 1092 10.98 23.84 7.81
CA LEU A 1092 10.18 25.07 7.82
C LEU A 1092 10.31 25.74 9.19
N PRO A 1093 11.11 26.79 9.34
CA PRO A 1093 11.25 27.53 10.60
C PRO A 1093 10.04 28.42 10.84
N PHE A 1094 9.69 28.56 12.11
CA PHE A 1094 8.67 29.49 12.56
C PHE A 1094 8.97 30.03 13.95
N ARG A 1095 8.36 31.18 14.27
CA ARG A 1095 8.39 31.79 15.60
C ARG A 1095 6.96 31.99 16.12
N PHE A 1096 6.78 31.96 17.44
CA PHE A 1096 5.49 32.17 18.10
C PHE A 1096 5.56 33.11 19.30
#